data_AF-A0A3G1KNG6-F1
#
_entry.id   AF-A0A3G1KNG6-F1
#
_cell.length_a   1.000
_cell.length_b   1.000
_cell.length_c   1.000
_cell.angle_alpha   90.00
_cell.angle_beta   90.00
_cell.angle_gamma   90.00
#
_symmetry.space_group_name_H-M   'P 1'
#
loop_
_entity.id
_entity.type
_entity.pdbx_description
1 polymer ?
#
loop_
_entity_poly.entity_id
_entity_poly.type
_entity_poly.pdbx_seq_one_letter_code
_entity_poly.pdbx_strand_id
1 'polypeptide(L)'
;MNDKGSTLVVVVFTMLIVLFLGTGLLEISTMDFMMSNNQVDAIKAYYIAEAGMNKAIAALRHDQVTQSTILGLKESNLPYTLPLGEDFGATENHEGNFSIMVTKLGLDPGNKWRKLILSSTGKYDKAKRVILSEVQMNIGGGVSPFLSSGVAVISDGKVTTNNECKITGNVYAKGNIDIGSSKARINGSVFGYGDSTRIGSNDRITGDLMSSGTVNLDSPTFIDGDLLGSVKVSINSYSHIGGDVQSQNIDDSGSDCIVEGNLYGIQNVKTGSNWNVSKDLFSSGTVTTGSSSTIQGNLYGKRDISLGSGTHIGGNIQGKQLVTLNSNAYTDKNLYGQSNVTLESSAKVTGDLLSSGNVTLKSSAKVIQNLYSSQNIFLESSAKANGGIQGEGTVSLGSSAGTEGSIFARGGISIGSSGSVLGDMVSYGDIELKSSNATVHGDVFGLGSNKSIYVRSDGIVKGTTVSHGSLSSEWHATFGNDVYGKTVSLGGGNAVSGNIHYVQPPCSYPRDFPANKIKQIEESEFPQAPDFPSFPSFPGFPEPSALFNILTTPPFPGIPQVTPEQYQEESTKITQENINLSNLSSGVYYVDNSVSNVNVSGAYTGVITIVSKGKITVTGNITTEDHQANGLMLLSFKEIYFNWNITAGDALFFCVPYNGSNGQITTSSSCKLQGGVIAGNFTLGSSSELICDDSISQKFGIGSSGISSVVVNHWSESTN
;
A
#
# COMPACT_ATOMS: atom_id res chain seq x y z
N MET A 1 -39.24 74.14 41.14
CA MET A 1 -37.82 74.00 40.76
C MET A 1 -37.75 72.88 39.73
N ASN A 2 -36.98 73.05 38.66
CA ASN A 2 -37.09 72.25 37.43
C ASN A 2 -36.56 70.81 37.60
N ASP A 3 -37.42 69.85 37.90
CA ASP A 3 -37.10 68.40 37.97
C ASP A 3 -36.62 67.81 36.63
N LYS A 4 -36.78 68.55 35.52
CA LYS A 4 -36.26 68.18 34.20
C LYS A 4 -34.74 68.36 34.08
N GLY A 5 -34.12 69.23 34.89
CA GLY A 5 -32.67 69.47 34.85
C GLY A 5 -31.84 68.40 35.57
N SER A 6 -32.33 67.92 36.72
CA SER A 6 -31.64 66.88 37.51
C SER A 6 -31.62 65.52 36.81
N THR A 7 -32.70 65.18 36.09
CA THR A 7 -32.79 63.94 35.30
C THR A 7 -31.70 63.87 34.23
N LEU A 8 -31.42 64.97 33.52
CA LEU A 8 -30.37 65.02 32.50
C LEU A 8 -28.98 64.80 33.12
N VAL A 9 -28.69 65.40 34.28
CA VAL A 9 -27.40 65.24 34.96
C VAL A 9 -27.20 63.79 35.41
N VAL A 10 -28.23 63.12 35.95
CA VAL A 10 -28.16 61.71 36.35
C VAL A 10 -27.94 60.80 35.15
N VAL A 11 -28.63 61.04 34.03
CA VAL A 11 -28.46 60.26 32.80
C VAL A 11 -27.05 60.43 32.22
N VAL A 12 -26.53 61.65 32.16
CA VAL A 12 -25.17 61.91 31.67
C VAL A 12 -24.11 61.27 32.57
N PHE A 13 -24.27 61.37 33.89
CA PHE A 13 -23.34 60.76 34.84
C PHE A 13 -23.38 59.24 34.78
N THR A 14 -24.56 58.64 34.64
CA THR A 14 -24.74 57.20 34.47
C THR A 14 -24.14 56.72 33.14
N MET A 15 -24.35 57.46 32.05
CA MET A 15 -23.71 57.18 30.75
C MET A 15 -22.18 57.26 30.83
N LEU A 16 -21.64 58.24 31.53
CA LEU A 16 -20.19 58.38 31.75
C LEU A 16 -19.62 57.17 32.51
N ILE A 17 -20.30 56.72 33.57
CA ILE A 17 -19.91 55.53 34.32
C ILE A 17 -19.95 54.29 33.42
N VAL A 18 -21.03 54.09 32.65
CA VAL A 18 -21.17 52.94 31.74
C VAL A 18 -20.11 52.98 30.63
N LEU A 19 -19.78 54.18 30.11
CA LEU A 19 -18.72 54.35 29.11
C LEU A 19 -17.36 53.94 29.69
N PHE A 20 -17.00 54.42 30.88
CA PHE A 20 -15.73 54.06 31.54
C PHE A 20 -15.66 52.57 31.89
N LEU A 21 -16.77 52.00 32.36
CA LEU A 21 -16.86 50.57 32.63
C LEU A 21 -16.70 49.76 31.34
N GLY A 22 -17.33 50.22 30.26
CA GLY A 22 -17.25 49.61 28.93
C GLY A 22 -15.83 49.64 28.37
N THR A 23 -15.12 50.77 28.46
CA THR A 23 -13.73 50.87 28.02
C THR A 23 -12.79 50.02 28.87
N GLY A 24 -12.99 49.97 30.19
CA GLY A 24 -12.17 49.14 31.09
C GLY A 24 -12.35 47.64 30.82
N LEU A 25 -13.59 47.19 30.57
CA LEU A 25 -13.86 45.79 30.20
C LEU A 25 -13.28 45.43 28.83
N LEU A 26 -13.31 46.36 27.87
CA LEU A 26 -12.71 46.17 26.55
C LEU A 26 -11.19 46.00 26.67
N GLU A 27 -10.54 46.83 27.48
CA GLU A 27 -9.09 46.77 27.70
C GLU A 27 -8.66 45.45 28.35
N ILE A 28 -9.36 45.02 29.42
CA ILE A 28 -9.11 43.71 30.07
C ILE A 28 -9.32 42.58 29.06
N SER A 29 -10.40 42.61 28.28
CA SER A 29 -10.67 41.58 27.27
C SER A 29 -9.59 41.52 26.18
N THR A 30 -9.06 42.67 25.76
CA THR A 30 -7.94 42.70 24.79
C THR A 30 -6.64 42.18 25.40
N MET A 31 -6.37 42.46 26.68
CA MET A 31 -5.20 41.91 27.38
C MET A 31 -5.30 40.39 27.53
N ASP A 32 -6.47 39.86 27.94
CA ASP A 32 -6.70 38.42 28.06
C ASP A 32 -6.58 37.72 26.70
N PHE A 33 -7.10 38.32 25.63
CA PHE A 33 -6.95 37.79 24.28
C PHE A 33 -5.48 37.75 23.82
N MET A 34 -4.71 38.81 24.07
CA MET A 34 -3.27 38.84 23.77
C MET A 34 -2.48 37.84 24.61
N MET A 35 -2.79 37.70 25.91
CA MET A 35 -2.16 36.71 26.78
C MET A 35 -2.49 35.29 26.32
N SER A 36 -3.74 35.02 25.93
CA SER A 36 -4.17 33.72 25.40
C SER A 36 -3.45 33.36 24.10
N ASN A 37 -3.34 34.30 23.15
CA ASN A 37 -2.60 34.04 21.91
C ASN A 37 -1.10 33.83 22.17
N ASN A 38 -0.49 34.66 23.03
CA ASN A 38 0.90 34.47 23.43
C ASN A 38 1.13 33.12 24.13
N GLN A 39 0.16 32.63 24.92
CA GLN A 39 0.22 31.30 25.52
C GLN A 39 0.15 30.19 24.46
N VAL A 40 -0.75 30.30 23.49
CA VAL A 40 -0.85 29.34 22.38
C VAL A 40 0.44 29.30 21.56
N ASP A 41 1.01 30.45 21.22
CA ASP A 41 2.25 30.53 20.44
C ASP A 41 3.46 30.05 21.24
N ALA A 42 3.50 30.32 22.55
CA ALA A 42 4.49 29.75 23.45
C ALA A 42 4.42 28.22 23.52
N ILE A 43 3.22 27.63 23.57
CA ILE A 43 3.03 26.18 23.57
C ILE A 43 3.49 25.58 22.22
N LYS A 44 3.19 26.23 21.10
CA LYS A 44 3.68 25.79 19.77
C LYS A 44 5.21 25.86 19.69
N ALA A 45 5.82 26.96 20.13
CA ALA A 45 7.27 27.11 20.17
C ALA A 45 7.93 26.04 21.07
N TYR A 46 7.27 25.65 22.17
CA TYR A 46 7.71 24.55 23.04
C TYR A 46 7.71 23.20 22.30
N TYR A 47 6.61 22.83 21.64
CA TYR A 47 6.55 21.56 20.89
C TYR A 47 7.56 21.51 19.73
N ILE A 48 7.80 22.65 19.07
CA ILE A 48 8.85 22.76 18.04
C ILE A 48 10.24 22.54 18.65
N ALA A 49 10.51 23.11 19.83
CA ALA A 49 11.77 22.88 20.55
C ALA A 49 11.92 21.40 20.97
N GLU A 50 10.85 20.75 21.40
CA GLU A 50 10.83 19.34 21.81
C GLU A 50 11.08 18.41 20.62
N ALA A 51 10.41 18.65 19.49
CA ALA A 51 10.63 17.93 18.24
C ALA A 51 12.09 18.07 17.77
N GLY A 52 12.65 19.28 17.83
CA GLY A 52 14.06 19.52 17.58
C GLY A 52 14.96 18.69 18.52
N MET A 53 14.68 18.70 19.82
CA MET A 53 15.44 17.93 20.81
C MET A 53 15.42 16.43 20.51
N ASN A 54 14.25 15.87 20.19
CA ASN A 54 14.08 14.47 19.81
C ASN A 54 14.86 14.14 18.53
N LYS A 55 14.85 15.03 17.53
CA LYS A 55 15.63 14.87 16.29
C LYS A 55 17.13 14.86 16.58
N ALA A 56 17.63 15.73 17.45
CA ALA A 56 19.03 15.71 17.86
C ALA A 56 19.41 14.43 18.63
N ILE A 57 18.56 13.96 19.54
CA ILE A 57 18.83 12.71 20.26
C ILE A 57 18.82 11.52 19.29
N ALA A 58 17.90 11.49 18.32
CA ALA A 58 17.86 10.47 17.28
C ALA A 58 19.11 10.53 16.39
N ALA A 59 19.55 11.73 15.97
CA ALA A 59 20.79 11.92 15.21
C ALA A 59 22.01 11.45 16.02
N LEU A 60 22.08 11.76 17.31
CA LEU A 60 23.15 11.25 18.19
C LEU A 60 23.14 9.72 18.33
N ARG A 61 21.99 9.06 18.16
CA ARG A 61 21.86 7.59 18.24
C ARG A 61 22.15 6.88 16.92
N HIS A 62 21.78 7.48 15.79
CA HIS A 62 21.71 6.77 14.51
C HIS A 62 22.51 7.42 13.37
N ASP A 63 22.89 8.71 13.48
CA ASP A 63 23.63 9.42 12.43
C ASP A 63 25.13 9.48 12.72
N GLN A 64 25.91 8.71 11.95
CA GLN A 64 27.36 8.63 12.06
C GLN A 64 28.07 9.98 11.81
N VAL A 65 27.49 10.87 10.99
CA VAL A 65 28.08 12.20 10.69
C VAL A 65 27.95 13.13 11.90
N THR A 66 26.77 13.20 12.50
CA THR A 66 26.55 13.96 13.75
C THR A 66 27.40 13.38 14.88
N GLN A 67 27.47 12.06 15.03
CA GLN A 67 28.27 11.39 16.06
C GLN A 67 29.77 11.74 15.95
N SER A 68 30.35 11.64 14.75
CA SER A 68 31.77 11.96 14.51
C SER A 68 32.07 13.45 14.71
N THR A 69 31.18 14.34 14.27
CA THR A 69 31.31 15.79 14.49
C THR A 69 31.37 16.11 15.98
N ILE A 70 30.44 15.55 16.76
CA ILE A 70 30.33 15.76 18.20
C ILE A 70 31.53 15.19 18.96
N LEU A 71 32.11 14.08 18.51
CA LEU A 71 33.32 13.51 19.08
C LEU A 71 34.57 14.35 18.78
N GLY A 72 34.60 15.04 17.64
CA GLY A 72 35.67 15.97 17.26
C GLY A 72 35.61 17.35 17.94
N LEU A 73 34.47 17.75 18.53
CA LEU A 73 34.33 19.05 19.20
C LEU A 73 35.23 19.15 20.45
N LYS A 74 35.90 20.30 20.58
CA LYS A 74 36.62 20.72 21.80
C LYS A 74 35.81 21.79 22.52
N GLU A 75 36.09 22.03 23.80
CA GLU A 75 35.44 23.11 24.57
C GLU A 75 35.59 24.48 23.90
N SER A 76 36.69 24.72 23.18
CA SER A 76 36.93 25.95 22.39
C SER A 76 35.94 26.16 21.24
N ASN A 77 35.16 25.15 20.86
CA ASN A 77 34.21 25.21 19.76
C ASN A 77 32.77 25.54 20.23
N LEU A 78 32.54 25.76 21.53
CA LEU A 78 31.20 25.97 22.07
C LEU A 78 30.83 27.46 22.18
N PRO A 79 29.54 27.84 21.95
CA PRO A 79 28.44 26.97 21.56
C PRO A 79 28.53 26.56 20.08
N TYR A 80 28.23 25.29 19.78
CA TYR A 80 28.24 24.75 18.41
C TYR A 80 26.82 24.42 17.94
N THR A 81 26.38 25.00 16.82
CA THR A 81 25.07 24.72 16.23
C THR A 81 25.11 23.46 15.37
N LEU A 82 24.26 22.48 15.69
CA LEU A 82 24.11 21.27 14.88
C LEU A 82 23.37 21.61 13.57
N PRO A 83 23.82 21.12 12.40
CA PRO A 83 23.18 21.36 11.11
C PRO A 83 21.93 20.48 10.92
N LEU A 84 21.04 20.47 11.91
CA LEU A 84 19.81 19.65 11.94
C LEU A 84 18.53 20.48 11.73
N GLY A 85 18.67 21.80 11.59
CA GLY A 85 17.55 22.74 11.48
C GLY A 85 16.80 22.56 10.17
N GLU A 86 15.50 22.32 10.27
CA GLU A 86 14.54 22.34 9.18
C GLU A 86 13.38 23.28 9.55
N ASP A 87 12.73 23.83 8.54
CA ASP A 87 11.57 24.71 8.69
C ASP A 87 10.29 23.87 8.82
N PHE A 88 9.56 24.03 9.92
CA PHE A 88 8.29 23.33 10.14
C PHE A 88 7.15 24.14 9.52
N GLY A 89 6.94 23.93 8.22
CA GLY A 89 5.73 24.36 7.51
C GLY A 89 5.53 25.86 7.48
N ALA A 90 6.23 26.55 6.58
CA ALA A 90 5.89 27.92 6.21
C ALA A 90 4.47 27.93 5.60
N THR A 91 3.52 28.51 6.33
CA THR A 91 2.30 29.03 5.72
C THR A 91 2.54 30.49 5.38
N GLU A 92 1.79 31.08 4.44
CA GLU A 92 2.04 32.43 3.90
C GLU A 92 2.18 33.56 4.93
N ASN A 93 1.90 33.32 6.23
CA ASN A 93 1.99 34.32 7.30
C ASN A 93 2.69 33.87 8.61
N HIS A 94 3.18 32.62 8.74
CA HIS A 94 3.81 32.14 9.98
C HIS A 94 4.98 31.19 9.69
N GLU A 95 6.16 31.47 10.25
CA GLU A 95 7.36 30.64 10.17
C GLU A 95 7.64 29.97 11.53
N GLY A 96 7.89 28.66 11.51
CA GLY A 96 8.20 27.87 12.70
C GLY A 96 9.53 27.15 12.52
N ASN A 97 10.55 27.48 13.31
CA ASN A 97 11.87 26.86 13.19
C ASN A 97 12.45 26.46 14.54
N PHE A 98 13.41 25.53 14.49
CA PHE A 98 14.22 25.17 15.65
C PHE A 98 15.72 25.27 15.36
N SER A 99 16.50 25.54 16.40
CA SER A 99 17.95 25.53 16.35
C SER A 99 18.49 24.76 17.55
N ILE A 100 19.46 23.88 17.32
CA ILE A 100 20.04 23.02 18.35
C ILE A 100 21.50 23.37 18.53
N MET A 101 21.88 23.70 19.76
CA MET A 101 23.26 24.03 20.11
C MET A 101 23.80 23.06 21.15
N VAL A 102 25.05 22.66 20.99
CA VAL A 102 25.86 22.08 22.06
C VAL A 102 26.44 23.25 22.86
N THR A 103 26.12 23.32 24.15
CA THR A 103 26.46 24.48 25.01
C THR A 103 27.52 24.17 26.06
N LYS A 104 27.70 22.90 26.42
CA LYS A 104 28.74 22.44 27.34
C LYS A 104 29.22 21.04 26.96
N LEU A 105 30.53 20.82 27.10
CA LEU A 105 31.18 19.52 27.00
C LEU A 105 31.80 19.17 28.36
N GLY A 106 31.79 17.89 28.70
CA GLY A 106 32.52 17.36 29.85
C GLY A 106 32.93 15.91 29.61
N LEU A 107 34.05 15.50 30.20
CA LEU A 107 34.50 14.10 30.22
C LEU A 107 34.33 13.56 31.64
N ASP A 108 33.80 12.34 31.76
CA ASP A 108 33.66 11.67 33.05
C ASP A 108 35.01 11.10 33.53
N PRO A 109 35.27 10.99 34.85
CA PRO A 109 36.51 10.42 35.38
C PRO A 109 36.61 8.93 34.99
N GLY A 110 37.39 8.65 33.95
CA GLY A 110 37.53 7.31 33.35
C GLY A 110 37.46 7.28 31.82
N ASN A 111 37.20 8.42 31.17
CA ASN A 111 37.21 8.57 29.70
C ASN A 111 36.21 7.67 28.93
N LYS A 112 35.21 7.12 29.63
CA LYS A 112 34.19 6.23 29.05
C LYS A 112 32.93 6.97 28.59
N TRP A 113 32.67 8.17 29.09
CA TRP A 113 31.46 8.94 28.77
C TRP A 113 31.78 10.40 28.42
N ARG A 114 31.15 10.91 27.36
CA ARG A 114 31.11 12.34 27.02
C ARG A 114 29.76 12.91 27.45
N LYS A 115 29.78 13.91 28.32
CA LYS A 115 28.59 14.68 28.75
C LYS A 115 28.41 15.88 27.81
N LEU A 116 27.19 16.07 27.34
CA LEU A 116 26.76 17.18 26.50
C LEU A 116 25.57 17.88 27.14
N ILE A 117 25.51 19.20 27.03
CA ILE A 117 24.26 19.95 27.25
C ILE A 117 23.76 20.44 25.89
N LEU A 118 22.66 19.87 25.43
CA LEU A 118 21.95 20.30 24.22
C LEU A 118 20.94 21.38 24.59
N SER A 119 20.88 22.44 23.79
CA SER A 119 19.92 23.53 23.88
C SER A 119 19.12 23.58 22.59
N SER A 120 17.85 23.18 22.64
CA SER A 120 16.93 23.27 21.51
C SER A 120 16.06 24.51 21.67
N THR A 121 16.18 25.46 20.74
CA THR A 121 15.39 26.68 20.70
C THR A 121 14.32 26.55 19.64
N GLY A 122 13.05 26.49 20.03
CA GLY A 122 11.90 26.56 19.12
C GLY A 122 11.36 27.99 19.03
N LYS A 123 11.01 28.41 17.82
CA LYS A 123 10.38 29.70 17.53
C LYS A 123 9.10 29.49 16.73
N TYR A 124 8.07 30.24 17.10
CA TYR A 124 6.82 30.34 16.35
C TYR A 124 6.33 31.79 16.44
N ASP A 125 6.31 32.49 15.31
CA ASP A 125 6.09 33.95 15.26
C ASP A 125 7.02 34.72 16.24
N LYS A 126 6.49 35.46 17.22
CA LYS A 126 7.28 36.19 18.24
C LYS A 126 7.62 35.33 19.46
N ALA A 127 7.00 34.17 19.63
CA ALA A 127 7.22 33.31 20.77
C ALA A 127 8.51 32.49 20.61
N LYS A 128 9.28 32.39 21.69
CA LYS A 128 10.52 31.62 21.75
C LYS A 128 10.53 30.76 23.01
N ARG A 129 10.89 29.49 22.86
CA ARG A 129 11.09 28.55 23.96
C ARG A 129 12.40 27.80 23.81
N VAL A 130 13.06 27.54 24.93
CA VAL A 130 14.37 26.86 24.97
C VAL A 130 14.29 25.69 25.92
N ILE A 131 14.59 24.50 25.40
CA ILE A 131 14.66 23.25 26.16
C ILE A 131 16.12 22.85 26.30
N LEU A 132 16.54 22.52 27.51
CA LEU A 132 17.87 22.01 27.82
C LEU A 132 17.78 20.51 28.12
N SER A 133 18.71 19.74 27.55
CA SER A 133 18.84 18.30 27.80
C SER A 133 20.28 17.94 28.10
N GLU A 134 20.51 17.27 29.23
CA GLU A 134 21.79 16.68 29.54
C GLU A 134 21.86 15.27 28.95
N VAL A 135 22.81 15.06 28.03
CA VAL A 135 23.00 13.82 27.31
C VAL A 135 24.38 13.25 27.61
N GLN A 136 24.42 11.98 27.97
CA GLN A 136 25.63 11.18 28.16
C GLN A 136 25.81 10.21 27.02
N MET A 137 26.98 10.25 26.39
CA MET A 137 27.35 9.36 25.31
C MET A 137 28.47 8.43 25.76
N ASN A 138 28.25 7.13 25.66
CA ASN A 138 29.27 6.13 25.97
C ASN A 138 30.27 6.07 24.82
N ILE A 139 31.52 6.43 25.08
CA ILE A 139 32.65 6.38 24.14
C ILE A 139 33.46 5.08 24.31
N GLY A 140 32.88 4.08 24.98
CA GLY A 140 33.54 2.81 25.32
C GLY A 140 34.21 2.11 24.13
N GLY A 141 35.36 1.51 24.43
CA GLY A 141 36.35 0.83 23.58
C GLY A 141 35.89 -0.31 22.65
N GLY A 142 34.71 -0.25 22.03
CA GLY A 142 34.18 -1.29 21.15
C GLY A 142 34.48 -1.01 19.68
N VAL A 143 34.97 -1.99 18.93
CA VAL A 143 34.97 -1.90 17.47
C VAL A 143 33.52 -1.83 16.98
N SER A 144 33.13 -0.77 16.26
CA SER A 144 31.87 -0.83 15.50
C SER A 144 32.16 -1.73 14.31
N PRO A 145 31.53 -2.92 14.24
CA PRO A 145 31.87 -3.90 13.22
C PRO A 145 31.55 -3.32 11.84
N PHE A 146 32.37 -3.64 10.84
CA PHE A 146 32.11 -3.16 9.48
C PHE A 146 30.86 -3.80 8.84
N LEU A 147 30.45 -4.96 9.35
CA LEU A 147 29.23 -5.68 8.96
C LEU A 147 28.33 -5.87 10.18
N SER A 148 27.01 -5.77 10.00
CA SER A 148 26.06 -6.20 11.04
C SER A 148 25.90 -7.73 11.02
N SER A 149 25.48 -8.32 12.14
CA SER A 149 25.19 -9.76 12.21
C SER A 149 24.15 -10.17 11.16
N GLY A 150 24.38 -11.32 10.52
CA GLY A 150 23.57 -11.87 9.46
C GLY A 150 23.78 -11.22 8.09
N VAL A 151 24.68 -10.24 7.94
CA VAL A 151 24.95 -9.58 6.65
C VAL A 151 26.12 -10.25 5.93
N ALA A 152 25.85 -10.84 4.77
CA ALA A 152 26.86 -11.48 3.94
C ALA A 152 27.56 -10.49 3.01
N VAL A 153 26.78 -9.58 2.39
CA VAL A 153 27.25 -8.68 1.34
C VAL A 153 26.73 -7.27 1.56
N ILE A 154 27.63 -6.29 1.51
CA ILE A 154 27.31 -4.87 1.32
C ILE A 154 28.04 -4.37 0.07
N SER A 155 27.30 -3.89 -0.92
CA SER A 155 27.86 -3.36 -2.17
C SER A 155 27.43 -1.91 -2.43
N ASP A 156 28.37 -1.02 -2.77
CA ASP A 156 28.05 0.36 -3.18
C ASP A 156 27.51 0.43 -4.63
N GLY A 157 27.79 -0.60 -5.41
CA GLY A 157 27.44 -0.80 -6.81
C GLY A 157 26.69 -2.12 -7.02
N LYS A 158 26.97 -2.81 -8.13
CA LYS A 158 26.22 -3.98 -8.59
C LYS A 158 26.59 -5.24 -7.77
N VAL A 159 25.58 -6.03 -7.40
CA VAL A 159 25.76 -7.42 -6.96
C VAL A 159 25.27 -8.37 -8.05
N THR A 160 26.11 -9.32 -8.43
CA THR A 160 25.77 -10.37 -9.41
C THR A 160 26.12 -11.75 -8.84
N THR A 161 25.21 -12.71 -8.99
CA THR A 161 25.55 -14.13 -8.79
C THR A 161 25.35 -14.89 -10.09
N ASN A 162 26.22 -15.84 -10.38
CA ASN A 162 26.05 -16.74 -11.53
C ASN A 162 25.21 -17.98 -11.14
N ASN A 163 25.23 -19.01 -11.99
CA ASN A 163 24.45 -20.23 -11.81
C ASN A 163 24.89 -21.01 -10.57
N GLU A 164 23.95 -21.69 -9.91
CA GLU A 164 24.18 -22.60 -8.78
C GLU A 164 24.96 -21.96 -7.61
N CYS A 165 24.89 -20.64 -7.49
CA CYS A 165 25.51 -19.89 -6.41
C CYS A 165 24.74 -20.08 -5.10
N LYS A 166 25.44 -20.02 -3.97
CA LYS A 166 24.80 -19.98 -2.65
C LYS A 166 25.33 -18.84 -1.81
N ILE A 167 24.44 -18.05 -1.22
CA ILE A 167 24.77 -17.03 -0.23
C ILE A 167 24.01 -17.37 1.05
N THR A 168 24.68 -17.41 2.19
CA THR A 168 24.03 -17.48 3.51
C THR A 168 24.17 -16.12 4.16
N GLY A 169 23.07 -15.49 4.55
CA GLY A 169 23.00 -14.13 5.07
C GLY A 169 22.40 -13.12 4.08
N ASN A 170 22.21 -11.90 4.57
CA ASN A 170 21.53 -10.82 3.88
C ASN A 170 22.45 -10.15 2.85
N VAL A 171 21.85 -9.67 1.76
CA VAL A 171 22.54 -8.98 0.67
C VAL A 171 22.01 -7.55 0.55
N TYR A 172 22.90 -6.57 0.62
CA TYR A 172 22.60 -5.16 0.41
C TYR A 172 23.38 -4.64 -0.80
N ALA A 173 22.70 -3.97 -1.74
CA ALA A 173 23.37 -3.33 -2.87
C ALA A 173 22.76 -1.97 -3.18
N LYS A 174 23.59 -0.92 -3.23
CA LYS A 174 23.15 0.38 -3.73
C LYS A 174 22.97 0.41 -5.24
N GLY A 175 23.73 -0.39 -5.98
CA GLY A 175 23.51 -0.59 -7.41
C GLY A 175 22.47 -1.67 -7.70
N ASN A 176 22.40 -2.07 -8.97
CA ASN A 176 21.49 -3.14 -9.40
C ASN A 176 21.87 -4.49 -8.80
N ILE A 177 20.88 -5.34 -8.58
CA ILE A 177 21.07 -6.72 -8.14
C ILE A 177 20.63 -7.65 -9.27
N ASP A 178 21.46 -8.65 -9.58
CA ASP A 178 21.20 -9.65 -10.62
C ASP A 178 21.58 -11.03 -10.04
N ILE A 179 20.60 -11.68 -9.42
CA ILE A 179 20.81 -12.98 -8.78
C ILE A 179 20.53 -14.05 -9.80
N GLY A 180 21.59 -14.71 -10.26
CA GLY A 180 21.54 -15.99 -10.93
C GLY A 180 20.85 -15.98 -12.29
N SER A 181 20.85 -17.15 -12.90
CA SER A 181 19.98 -17.48 -14.03
C SER A 181 19.59 -18.96 -14.01
N SER A 182 19.94 -19.69 -12.93
CA SER A 182 19.71 -21.12 -12.74
C SER A 182 20.18 -21.56 -11.35
N LYS A 183 19.23 -21.85 -10.45
CA LYS A 183 19.44 -22.51 -9.15
C LYS A 183 20.34 -21.78 -8.14
N ALA A 184 20.47 -20.46 -8.24
CA ALA A 184 21.05 -19.66 -7.18
C ALA A 184 20.17 -19.68 -5.93
N ARG A 185 20.78 -19.68 -4.73
CA ARG A 185 20.09 -19.71 -3.44
C ARG A 185 20.64 -18.64 -2.51
N ILE A 186 19.77 -17.77 -2.03
CA ILE A 186 20.08 -16.82 -0.97
C ILE A 186 19.30 -17.23 0.28
N ASN A 187 20.02 -17.73 1.27
CA ASN A 187 19.49 -18.05 2.59
C ASN A 187 19.53 -16.79 3.47
N GLY A 188 18.64 -15.84 3.17
CA GLY A 188 18.59 -14.52 3.78
C GLY A 188 17.70 -13.59 2.96
N SER A 189 17.63 -12.33 3.36
CA SER A 189 16.88 -11.29 2.64
C SER A 189 17.78 -10.53 1.67
N VAL A 190 17.17 -9.96 0.62
CA VAL A 190 17.83 -9.18 -0.43
C VAL A 190 17.26 -7.77 -0.45
N PHE A 191 18.15 -6.78 -0.31
CA PHE A 191 17.82 -5.37 -0.24
C PHE A 191 18.53 -4.58 -1.34
N GLY A 192 17.78 -4.22 -2.38
CA GLY A 192 18.25 -3.41 -3.51
C GLY A 192 17.87 -1.94 -3.37
N TYR A 193 18.83 -1.04 -3.59
CA TYR A 193 18.59 0.41 -3.62
C TYR A 193 18.88 1.02 -4.99
N GLY A 194 19.33 0.21 -5.96
CA GLY A 194 19.47 0.63 -7.35
C GLY A 194 18.16 0.63 -8.11
N ASP A 195 18.24 0.90 -9.41
CA ASP A 195 17.08 1.01 -10.30
C ASP A 195 16.36 -0.32 -10.52
N SER A 196 17.09 -1.44 -10.42
CA SER A 196 16.53 -2.77 -10.71
C SER A 196 17.11 -3.88 -9.85
N THR A 197 16.26 -4.86 -9.54
CA THR A 197 16.62 -6.13 -8.92
C THR A 197 16.01 -7.27 -9.73
N ARG A 198 16.85 -8.12 -10.31
CA ARG A 198 16.43 -9.30 -11.07
C ARG A 198 16.78 -10.56 -10.30
N ILE A 199 15.81 -11.46 -10.21
CA ILE A 199 15.99 -12.83 -9.71
C ILE A 199 15.78 -13.78 -10.87
N GLY A 200 16.81 -14.57 -11.17
CA GLY A 200 16.87 -15.45 -12.31
C GLY A 200 16.01 -16.70 -12.17
N SER A 201 15.96 -17.47 -13.25
CA SER A 201 15.12 -18.66 -13.34
C SER A 201 15.60 -19.76 -12.38
N ASN A 202 14.65 -20.42 -11.72
CA ASN A 202 14.88 -21.48 -10.71
C ASN A 202 15.66 -21.02 -9.47
N ASP A 203 15.71 -19.71 -9.22
CA ASP A 203 16.43 -19.16 -8.07
C ASP A 203 15.49 -19.03 -6.85
N ARG A 204 16.09 -19.10 -5.65
CA ARG A 204 15.35 -19.05 -4.39
C ARG A 204 15.93 -18.04 -3.40
N ILE A 205 15.06 -17.27 -2.77
CA ILE A 205 15.36 -16.41 -1.62
C ILE A 205 14.50 -16.90 -0.46
N THR A 206 15.13 -17.21 0.68
CA THR A 206 14.39 -17.70 1.86
C THR A 206 13.87 -16.59 2.77
N GLY A 207 14.35 -15.36 2.59
CA GLY A 207 13.86 -14.17 3.28
C GLY A 207 13.05 -13.27 2.36
N ASP A 208 13.06 -11.99 2.69
CA ASP A 208 12.34 -10.96 1.93
C ASP A 208 13.16 -10.47 0.74
N LEU A 209 12.45 -10.01 -0.28
CA LEU A 209 13.03 -9.32 -1.42
C LEU A 209 12.47 -7.90 -1.48
N MET A 210 13.30 -6.92 -1.15
CA MET A 210 12.88 -5.52 -1.13
C MET A 210 13.79 -4.68 -2.03
N SER A 211 13.20 -3.98 -2.98
CA SER A 211 13.91 -3.10 -3.90
C SER A 211 13.30 -1.70 -3.94
N SER A 212 14.15 -0.68 -3.88
CA SER A 212 13.74 0.71 -4.10
C SER A 212 13.44 1.01 -5.57
N GLY A 213 13.78 0.09 -6.48
CA GLY A 213 13.54 0.19 -7.92
C GLY A 213 12.47 -0.79 -8.41
N THR A 214 12.71 -1.33 -9.61
CA THR A 214 11.88 -2.38 -10.22
C THR A 214 12.37 -3.77 -9.82
N VAL A 215 11.47 -4.68 -9.45
CA VAL A 215 11.78 -6.09 -9.27
C VAL A 215 11.28 -6.90 -10.46
N ASN A 216 12.18 -7.69 -11.05
CA ASN A 216 11.86 -8.64 -12.12
C ASN A 216 12.18 -10.06 -11.64
N LEU A 217 11.16 -10.89 -11.53
CA LEU A 217 11.32 -12.31 -11.25
C LEU A 217 11.16 -13.09 -12.55
N ASP A 218 12.19 -13.83 -12.93
CA ASP A 218 12.13 -14.75 -14.06
C ASP A 218 11.25 -15.98 -13.73
N SER A 219 11.22 -17.01 -14.59
CA SER A 219 10.33 -18.16 -14.45
C SER A 219 11.09 -19.48 -14.32
N PRO A 220 10.75 -20.33 -13.34
CA PRO A 220 10.07 -20.01 -12.08
C PRO A 220 11.00 -19.28 -11.11
N THR A 221 10.47 -18.60 -10.09
CA THR A 221 11.23 -18.08 -8.94
C THR A 221 10.53 -18.38 -7.63
N PHE A 222 11.28 -18.45 -6.53
CA PHE A 222 10.74 -18.76 -5.20
C PHE A 222 11.24 -17.75 -4.18
N ILE A 223 10.32 -16.99 -3.59
CA ILE A 223 10.59 -16.07 -2.48
C ILE A 223 9.75 -16.54 -1.29
N ASP A 224 10.40 -16.97 -0.22
CA ASP A 224 9.65 -17.49 0.94
C ASP A 224 9.05 -16.35 1.79
N GLY A 225 9.64 -15.15 1.74
CA GLY A 225 9.19 -13.95 2.46
C GLY A 225 8.38 -12.96 1.62
N ASP A 226 8.39 -11.70 2.06
CA ASP A 226 7.69 -10.59 1.43
C ASP A 226 8.41 -10.07 0.18
N LEU A 227 7.64 -9.49 -0.74
CA LEU A 227 8.15 -8.87 -1.97
C LEU A 227 7.74 -7.40 -2.06
N LEU A 228 8.73 -6.51 -2.06
CA LEU A 228 8.54 -5.08 -2.27
C LEU A 228 9.34 -4.59 -3.48
N GLY A 229 8.67 -3.94 -4.42
CA GLY A 229 9.32 -3.12 -5.45
C GLY A 229 8.72 -1.72 -5.48
N SER A 230 9.48 -0.68 -5.15
CA SER A 230 8.90 0.67 -5.02
C SER A 230 8.38 1.26 -6.33
N VAL A 231 8.78 0.73 -7.49
CA VAL A 231 8.34 1.21 -8.82
C VAL A 231 7.44 0.19 -9.53
N LYS A 232 7.97 -1.00 -9.79
CA LYS A 232 7.26 -2.07 -10.49
C LYS A 232 7.70 -3.43 -9.95
N VAL A 233 6.77 -4.36 -9.92
CA VAL A 233 7.03 -5.78 -9.69
C VAL A 233 6.47 -6.56 -10.88
N SER A 234 7.29 -7.42 -11.47
CA SER A 234 6.91 -8.40 -12.50
C SER A 234 7.33 -9.80 -12.04
N ILE A 235 6.38 -10.73 -12.06
CA ILE A 235 6.43 -12.11 -11.54
C ILE A 235 6.08 -13.09 -12.67
N ASN A 236 7.09 -13.54 -13.40
CA ASN A 236 6.86 -14.47 -14.50
C ASN A 236 6.34 -15.84 -14.02
N SER A 237 5.88 -16.64 -14.98
CA SER A 237 5.09 -17.85 -14.75
C SER A 237 5.67 -18.82 -13.72
N TYR A 238 4.79 -19.55 -13.04
CA TYR A 238 5.16 -20.59 -12.05
C TYR A 238 5.98 -20.10 -10.86
N SER A 239 6.00 -18.79 -10.61
CA SER A 239 6.70 -18.23 -9.46
C SER A 239 5.84 -18.26 -8.21
N HIS A 240 6.48 -18.38 -7.05
CA HIS A 240 5.83 -18.49 -5.76
C HIS A 240 6.41 -17.48 -4.77
N ILE A 241 5.54 -16.64 -4.21
CA ILE A 241 5.83 -15.70 -3.12
C ILE A 241 5.06 -16.13 -1.87
N GLY A 242 5.78 -16.45 -0.79
CA GLY A 242 5.19 -16.86 0.49
C GLY A 242 4.61 -15.71 1.32
N GLY A 243 5.07 -14.48 1.06
CA GLY A 243 4.62 -13.27 1.74
C GLY A 243 3.66 -12.39 0.94
N ASP A 244 3.53 -11.16 1.40
CA ASP A 244 2.77 -10.10 0.74
C ASP A 244 3.58 -9.52 -0.43
N VAL A 245 2.89 -9.05 -1.47
CA VAL A 245 3.50 -8.38 -2.63
C VAL A 245 3.03 -6.93 -2.68
N GLN A 246 3.97 -5.99 -2.64
CA GLN A 246 3.71 -4.55 -2.67
C GLN A 246 4.49 -3.85 -3.78
N SER A 247 3.81 -2.99 -4.54
CA SER A 247 4.45 -2.12 -5.53
C SER A 247 3.59 -0.91 -5.90
N GLN A 248 4.19 0.08 -6.58
CA GLN A 248 3.37 1.04 -7.33
C GLN A 248 2.62 0.34 -8.46
N ASN A 249 3.32 -0.39 -9.31
CA ASN A 249 2.72 -1.18 -10.38
C ASN A 249 3.05 -2.66 -10.21
N ILE A 250 2.01 -3.48 -10.20
CA ILE A 250 2.15 -4.92 -10.36
C ILE A 250 1.63 -5.19 -11.76
N ASP A 251 2.53 -5.42 -12.70
CA ASP A 251 2.19 -5.57 -14.10
C ASP A 251 2.83 -6.84 -14.63
N ASP A 252 1.98 -7.86 -14.74
CA ASP A 252 2.41 -9.21 -15.00
C ASP A 252 1.81 -9.83 -16.25
N SER A 253 2.63 -10.64 -16.91
CA SER A 253 2.24 -11.55 -17.99
C SER A 253 2.45 -13.02 -17.64
N GLY A 254 3.06 -13.34 -16.50
CA GLY A 254 3.27 -14.69 -16.01
C GLY A 254 1.94 -15.39 -15.71
N SER A 255 1.88 -16.70 -15.95
CA SER A 255 0.72 -17.53 -15.60
C SER A 255 1.06 -18.51 -14.49
N ASP A 256 0.06 -19.01 -13.78
CA ASP A 256 0.24 -20.04 -12.75
C ASP A 256 1.14 -19.60 -11.58
N CYS A 257 1.07 -18.31 -11.21
CA CYS A 257 1.81 -17.76 -10.07
C CYS A 257 1.01 -17.85 -8.76
N ILE A 258 1.72 -18.01 -7.65
CA ILE A 258 1.14 -18.11 -6.31
C ILE A 258 1.67 -16.96 -5.44
N VAL A 259 0.75 -16.28 -4.76
CA VAL A 259 1.02 -15.33 -3.69
C VAL A 259 0.24 -15.79 -2.46
N GLU A 260 0.95 -16.29 -1.44
CA GLU A 260 0.32 -16.74 -0.18
C GLU A 260 -0.14 -15.57 0.70
N GLY A 261 0.41 -14.38 0.47
CA GLY A 261 0.01 -13.14 1.11
C GLY A 261 -1.05 -12.34 0.35
N ASN A 262 -1.04 -11.05 0.66
CA ASN A 262 -1.83 -10.01 0.02
C ASN A 262 -1.17 -9.48 -1.25
N LEU A 263 -1.97 -8.88 -2.13
CA LEU A 263 -1.48 -8.17 -3.31
C LEU A 263 -1.86 -6.68 -3.23
N TYR A 264 -0.86 -5.79 -3.10
CA TYR A 264 -1.07 -4.36 -2.90
C TYR A 264 -0.37 -3.50 -3.97
N GLY A 265 -1.19 -2.88 -4.83
CA GLY A 265 -0.72 -1.95 -5.87
C GLY A 265 -1.13 -0.50 -5.63
N ILE A 266 -0.18 0.43 -5.48
CA ILE A 266 -0.51 1.86 -5.30
C ILE A 266 -1.11 2.46 -6.58
N GLN A 267 -0.68 2.01 -7.76
CA GLN A 267 -1.23 2.43 -9.04
C GLN A 267 -2.04 1.31 -9.66
N ASN A 268 -1.45 0.33 -10.32
CA ASN A 268 -2.21 -0.68 -11.04
C ASN A 268 -1.80 -2.08 -10.60
N VAL A 269 -2.76 -2.99 -10.60
CA VAL A 269 -2.52 -4.42 -10.43
C VAL A 269 -3.05 -5.14 -11.66
N LYS A 270 -2.17 -5.83 -12.37
CA LYS A 270 -2.49 -6.71 -13.49
C LYS A 270 -1.86 -8.07 -13.25
N THR A 271 -2.68 -9.09 -13.08
CA THR A 271 -2.23 -10.48 -12.98
C THR A 271 -2.36 -11.18 -14.33
N GLY A 272 -1.56 -12.22 -14.56
CA GLY A 272 -1.79 -13.14 -15.68
C GLY A 272 -2.81 -14.22 -15.34
N SER A 273 -2.86 -15.29 -16.13
CA SER A 273 -3.86 -16.35 -15.98
C SER A 273 -3.50 -17.34 -14.87
N ASN A 274 -4.51 -17.98 -14.26
CA ASN A 274 -4.35 -18.98 -13.20
C ASN A 274 -3.56 -18.48 -11.98
N TRP A 275 -3.62 -17.18 -11.67
CA TRP A 275 -2.99 -16.68 -10.44
C TRP A 275 -3.77 -17.12 -9.22
N ASN A 276 -3.07 -17.46 -8.13
CA ASN A 276 -3.70 -17.72 -6.84
C ASN A 276 -3.17 -16.73 -5.79
N VAL A 277 -4.03 -15.81 -5.37
CA VAL A 277 -3.76 -14.89 -4.25
C VAL A 277 -4.57 -15.40 -3.06
N SER A 278 -3.87 -15.81 -2.00
CA SER A 278 -4.50 -16.49 -0.86
C SER A 278 -5.20 -15.53 0.11
N LYS A 279 -4.95 -14.23 0.01
CA LYS A 279 -5.61 -13.19 0.81
C LYS A 279 -6.28 -12.13 -0.06
N ASP A 280 -6.24 -10.88 0.37
CA ASP A 280 -6.92 -9.76 -0.27
C ASP A 280 -6.08 -9.18 -1.42
N LEU A 281 -6.76 -8.61 -2.41
CA LEU A 281 -6.17 -7.77 -3.45
C LEU A 281 -6.67 -6.34 -3.28
N PHE A 282 -5.74 -5.39 -3.25
CA PHE A 282 -6.08 -3.97 -3.25
C PHE A 282 -5.28 -3.18 -4.28
N SER A 283 -5.97 -2.28 -4.97
CA SER A 283 -5.34 -1.26 -5.79
C SER A 283 -5.95 0.12 -5.61
N SER A 284 -5.08 1.16 -5.47
CA SER A 284 -5.55 2.55 -5.58
C SER A 284 -5.75 3.00 -7.04
N GLY A 285 -5.49 2.14 -8.03
CA GLY A 285 -5.90 2.35 -9.41
C GLY A 285 -6.62 1.14 -9.97
N THR A 286 -6.26 0.71 -11.19
CA THR A 286 -7.01 -0.32 -11.91
C THR A 286 -6.59 -1.72 -11.48
N VAL A 287 -7.56 -2.63 -11.38
CA VAL A 287 -7.32 -4.06 -11.18
C VAL A 287 -7.75 -4.82 -12.43
N THR A 288 -6.83 -5.56 -13.03
CA THR A 288 -7.12 -6.49 -14.13
C THR A 288 -6.62 -7.87 -13.75
N THR A 289 -7.49 -8.87 -13.70
CA THR A 289 -7.04 -10.26 -13.50
C THR A 289 -7.01 -11.01 -14.82
N GLY A 290 -6.02 -11.88 -15.00
CA GLY A 290 -6.05 -12.86 -16.09
C GLY A 290 -7.09 -13.95 -15.84
N SER A 291 -7.33 -14.77 -16.85
CA SER A 291 -8.40 -15.78 -16.82
C SER A 291 -8.14 -16.85 -15.75
N SER A 292 -9.21 -17.43 -15.21
CA SER A 292 -9.16 -18.53 -14.23
C SER A 292 -8.33 -18.23 -12.97
N SER A 293 -8.12 -16.95 -12.65
CA SER A 293 -7.41 -16.55 -11.44
C SER A 293 -8.31 -16.70 -10.21
N THR A 294 -7.73 -16.92 -9.05
CA THR A 294 -8.42 -17.00 -7.76
C THR A 294 -7.84 -15.98 -6.81
N ILE A 295 -8.71 -15.19 -6.20
CA ILE A 295 -8.39 -14.33 -5.05
C ILE A 295 -9.30 -14.80 -3.93
N GLN A 296 -8.73 -15.48 -2.93
CA GLN A 296 -9.52 -16.10 -1.87
C GLN A 296 -10.17 -15.05 -0.96
N GLY A 297 -9.50 -13.91 -0.78
CA GLY A 297 -9.99 -12.78 -0.01
C GLY A 297 -10.89 -11.83 -0.81
N ASN A 298 -10.99 -10.61 -0.32
CA ASN A 298 -11.71 -9.51 -0.92
C ASN A 298 -10.87 -8.83 -2.01
N LEU A 299 -11.56 -8.14 -2.93
CA LEU A 299 -10.94 -7.34 -3.97
C LEU A 299 -11.41 -5.88 -3.87
N TYR A 300 -10.45 -4.97 -3.78
CA TYR A 300 -10.68 -3.53 -3.66
C TYR A 300 -9.99 -2.76 -4.79
N GLY A 301 -10.73 -1.93 -5.51
CA GLY A 301 -10.21 -1.11 -6.61
C GLY A 301 -10.74 0.33 -6.54
N LYS A 302 -9.85 1.32 -6.49
CA LYS A 302 -10.26 2.74 -6.56
C LYS A 302 -10.48 3.24 -7.99
N ARG A 303 -9.96 2.55 -9.01
CA ARG A 303 -10.36 2.74 -10.42
C ARG A 303 -11.08 1.48 -10.92
N ASP A 304 -11.01 1.22 -12.22
CA ASP A 304 -11.75 0.12 -12.84
C ASP A 304 -11.25 -1.23 -12.35
N ILE A 305 -12.19 -2.17 -12.19
CA ILE A 305 -11.94 -3.58 -11.92
C ILE A 305 -12.43 -4.37 -13.13
N SER A 306 -11.55 -5.16 -13.73
CA SER A 306 -11.87 -6.09 -14.81
C SER A 306 -11.39 -7.48 -14.44
N LEU A 307 -12.32 -8.37 -14.13
CA LEU A 307 -11.98 -9.77 -13.81
C LEU A 307 -11.93 -10.60 -15.07
N GLY A 308 -10.85 -11.33 -15.32
CA GLY A 308 -10.72 -12.27 -16.43
C GLY A 308 -11.79 -13.36 -16.43
N SER A 309 -11.97 -14.03 -17.57
CA SER A 309 -12.96 -15.10 -17.69
C SER A 309 -12.70 -16.23 -16.69
N GLY A 310 -13.72 -16.70 -15.99
CA GLY A 310 -13.59 -17.76 -15.00
C GLY A 310 -12.87 -17.36 -13.70
N THR A 311 -12.52 -16.08 -13.51
CA THR A 311 -11.90 -15.63 -12.26
C THR A 311 -12.85 -15.78 -11.08
N HIS A 312 -12.32 -16.26 -9.95
CA HIS A 312 -13.03 -16.46 -8.69
C HIS A 312 -12.54 -15.47 -7.63
N ILE A 313 -13.47 -14.73 -7.02
CA ILE A 313 -13.23 -13.93 -5.80
C ILE A 313 -14.00 -14.56 -4.62
N GLY A 314 -13.29 -15.09 -3.61
CA GLY A 314 -13.92 -15.69 -2.43
C GLY A 314 -14.53 -14.66 -1.46
N GLY A 315 -14.04 -13.43 -1.49
CA GLY A 315 -14.54 -12.31 -0.70
C GLY A 315 -15.50 -11.39 -1.46
N ASN A 316 -15.67 -10.18 -0.92
CA ASN A 316 -16.45 -9.12 -1.57
C ASN A 316 -15.63 -8.46 -2.69
N ILE A 317 -16.33 -7.85 -3.64
CA ILE A 317 -15.74 -6.93 -4.62
C ILE A 317 -16.21 -5.51 -4.28
N GLN A 318 -15.27 -4.57 -4.15
CA GLN A 318 -15.57 -3.15 -3.96
C GLN A 318 -14.81 -2.29 -4.98
N GLY A 319 -15.55 -1.70 -5.92
CA GLY A 319 -15.01 -0.83 -6.96
C GLY A 319 -15.55 0.59 -6.86
N LYS A 320 -14.67 1.59 -6.96
CA LYS A 320 -15.11 3.00 -7.05
C LYS A 320 -15.48 3.45 -8.46
N GLN A 321 -14.92 2.80 -9.48
CA GLN A 321 -15.23 3.06 -10.89
C GLN A 321 -15.87 1.82 -11.52
N LEU A 322 -15.74 1.62 -12.83
CA LEU A 322 -16.40 0.53 -13.54
C LEU A 322 -15.96 -0.83 -12.96
N VAL A 323 -16.93 -1.71 -12.68
CA VAL A 323 -16.66 -3.10 -12.30
C VAL A 323 -17.19 -4.01 -13.39
N THR A 324 -16.30 -4.79 -13.99
CA THR A 324 -16.63 -5.77 -15.04
C THR A 324 -16.20 -7.16 -14.59
N LEU A 325 -17.15 -8.09 -14.53
CA LEU A 325 -16.90 -9.52 -14.39
C LEU A 325 -17.04 -10.16 -15.76
N ASN A 326 -15.93 -10.66 -16.34
CA ASN A 326 -15.98 -11.34 -17.64
C ASN A 326 -16.68 -12.71 -17.56
N SER A 327 -16.76 -13.39 -18.70
CA SER A 327 -17.55 -14.61 -18.84
C SER A 327 -17.19 -15.65 -17.78
N ASN A 328 -18.20 -16.18 -17.09
CA ASN A 328 -18.05 -17.15 -16.00
C ASN A 328 -17.24 -16.66 -14.77
N ALA A 329 -16.84 -15.39 -14.69
CA ALA A 329 -16.24 -14.85 -13.48
C ALA A 329 -17.27 -14.77 -12.35
N TYR A 330 -16.86 -15.00 -11.11
CA TYR A 330 -17.78 -14.99 -9.99
C TYR A 330 -17.18 -14.53 -8.67
N THR A 331 -18.06 -14.03 -7.81
CA THR A 331 -17.76 -13.75 -6.40
C THR A 331 -18.70 -14.55 -5.48
N ASP A 332 -18.16 -15.07 -4.39
CA ASP A 332 -18.92 -15.82 -3.38
C ASP A 332 -19.73 -14.89 -2.45
N LYS A 333 -19.40 -13.60 -2.43
CA LYS A 333 -20.07 -12.61 -1.58
C LYS A 333 -20.66 -11.48 -2.43
N ASN A 334 -20.66 -10.28 -1.87
CA ASN A 334 -21.36 -9.12 -2.43
C ASN A 334 -20.45 -8.36 -3.41
N LEU A 335 -21.08 -7.68 -4.37
CA LEU A 335 -20.44 -6.75 -5.29
C LEU A 335 -20.96 -5.35 -5.03
N TYR A 336 -20.06 -4.43 -4.68
CA TYR A 336 -20.33 -3.02 -4.45
C TYR A 336 -19.61 -2.16 -5.49
N GLY A 337 -20.37 -1.54 -6.39
CA GLY A 337 -19.86 -0.62 -7.41
C GLY A 337 -20.31 0.83 -7.14
N GLN A 338 -19.38 1.77 -6.99
CA GLN A 338 -19.72 3.20 -6.92
C GLN A 338 -19.81 3.86 -8.31
N SER A 339 -19.85 3.05 -9.36
CA SER A 339 -20.12 3.43 -10.75
C SER A 339 -20.84 2.26 -11.43
N ASN A 340 -20.84 2.19 -12.76
CA ASN A 340 -21.50 1.12 -13.49
C ASN A 340 -20.92 -0.27 -13.13
N VAL A 341 -21.78 -1.28 -13.15
CA VAL A 341 -21.40 -2.69 -12.99
C VAL A 341 -21.88 -3.48 -14.20
N THR A 342 -20.97 -4.25 -14.81
CA THR A 342 -21.28 -5.16 -15.91
C THR A 342 -20.92 -6.59 -15.53
N LEU A 343 -21.90 -7.49 -15.62
CA LEU A 343 -21.71 -8.93 -15.54
C LEU A 343 -21.82 -9.48 -16.96
N GLU A 344 -20.71 -9.96 -17.52
CA GLU A 344 -20.69 -10.61 -18.83
C GLU A 344 -21.38 -11.98 -18.80
N SER A 345 -21.40 -12.67 -19.95
CA SER A 345 -22.11 -13.94 -20.12
C SER A 345 -21.81 -14.94 -19.00
N SER A 346 -22.86 -15.43 -18.34
CA SER A 346 -22.76 -16.41 -17.25
C SER A 346 -21.93 -16.00 -16.03
N ALA A 347 -21.53 -14.72 -15.91
CA ALA A 347 -20.91 -14.20 -14.70
C ALA A 347 -21.88 -14.24 -13.51
N LYS A 348 -21.36 -14.36 -12.29
CA LYS A 348 -22.18 -14.61 -11.10
C LYS A 348 -21.76 -13.80 -9.87
N VAL A 349 -22.73 -13.19 -9.20
CA VAL A 349 -22.59 -12.67 -7.83
C VAL A 349 -23.45 -13.53 -6.91
N THR A 350 -22.83 -14.18 -5.93
CA THR A 350 -23.56 -15.06 -5.00
C THR A 350 -24.25 -14.27 -3.88
N GLY A 351 -23.70 -13.12 -3.49
CA GLY A 351 -24.34 -12.18 -2.59
C GLY A 351 -25.22 -11.15 -3.31
N ASP A 352 -25.40 -10.01 -2.65
CA ASP A 352 -26.09 -8.84 -3.20
C ASP A 352 -25.19 -8.12 -4.22
N LEU A 353 -25.82 -7.47 -5.21
CA LEU A 353 -25.18 -6.50 -6.08
C LEU A 353 -25.75 -5.12 -5.80
N LEU A 354 -24.89 -4.19 -5.37
CA LEU A 354 -25.22 -2.80 -5.13
C LEU A 354 -24.40 -1.87 -6.02
N SER A 355 -25.07 -1.07 -6.83
CA SER A 355 -24.43 -0.11 -7.75
C SER A 355 -25.01 1.30 -7.59
N SER A 356 -24.17 2.34 -7.60
CA SER A 356 -24.64 3.73 -7.75
C SER A 356 -24.76 4.13 -9.23
N GLY A 357 -24.18 3.34 -10.12
CA GLY A 357 -24.31 3.45 -11.56
C GLY A 357 -25.40 2.54 -12.11
N ASN A 358 -25.41 2.38 -13.43
CA ASN A 358 -26.23 1.38 -14.09
C ASN A 358 -25.70 -0.03 -13.78
N VAL A 359 -26.59 -1.02 -13.84
CA VAL A 359 -26.21 -2.43 -13.78
C VAL A 359 -26.65 -3.14 -15.04
N THR A 360 -25.72 -3.83 -15.69
CA THR A 360 -26.00 -4.65 -16.87
C THR A 360 -25.62 -6.11 -16.58
N LEU A 361 -26.61 -6.99 -16.61
CA LEU A 361 -26.43 -8.44 -16.58
C LEU A 361 -26.59 -8.96 -18.00
N LYS A 362 -25.50 -9.41 -18.63
CA LYS A 362 -25.56 -10.00 -19.96
C LYS A 362 -26.12 -11.41 -19.94
N SER A 363 -26.16 -12.04 -21.11
CA SER A 363 -26.77 -13.36 -21.31
C SER A 363 -26.45 -14.36 -20.19
N SER A 364 -27.49 -14.88 -19.56
CA SER A 364 -27.39 -15.90 -18.49
C SER A 364 -26.58 -15.50 -17.23
N ALA A 365 -26.18 -14.23 -17.09
CA ALA A 365 -25.54 -13.72 -15.88
C ALA A 365 -26.52 -13.76 -14.69
N LYS A 366 -25.98 -13.91 -13.47
CA LYS A 366 -26.79 -14.15 -12.27
C LYS A 366 -26.36 -13.31 -11.08
N VAL A 367 -27.35 -12.76 -10.37
CA VAL A 367 -27.21 -12.29 -8.99
C VAL A 367 -28.10 -13.19 -8.13
N ILE A 368 -27.54 -13.87 -7.13
CA ILE A 368 -28.28 -14.87 -6.35
C ILE A 368 -29.11 -14.22 -5.23
N GLN A 369 -28.66 -13.10 -4.68
CA GLN A 369 -29.47 -12.32 -3.74
C GLN A 369 -30.08 -11.13 -4.49
N ASN A 370 -30.13 -9.96 -3.85
CA ASN A 370 -30.83 -8.81 -4.36
C ASN A 370 -29.95 -7.98 -5.29
N LEU A 371 -30.60 -7.26 -6.19
CA LEU A 371 -29.96 -6.41 -7.18
C LEU A 371 -30.46 -4.97 -7.04
N TYR A 372 -29.52 -4.07 -6.73
CA TYR A 372 -29.77 -2.66 -6.48
C TYR A 372 -28.99 -1.77 -7.43
N SER A 373 -29.65 -0.74 -7.97
CA SER A 373 -29.01 0.32 -8.77
C SER A 373 -29.61 1.68 -8.45
N SER A 374 -28.77 2.69 -8.23
CA SER A 374 -29.23 4.09 -8.17
C SER A 374 -29.54 4.68 -9.56
N GLN A 375 -29.40 3.90 -10.62
CA GLN A 375 -29.77 4.26 -11.99
C GLN A 375 -30.56 3.12 -12.63
N ASN A 376 -30.27 2.76 -13.88
CA ASN A 376 -31.02 1.76 -14.61
C ASN A 376 -30.45 0.35 -14.42
N ILE A 377 -31.33 -0.64 -14.52
CA ILE A 377 -30.99 -2.05 -14.46
C ILE A 377 -31.39 -2.69 -15.77
N PHE A 378 -30.45 -3.36 -16.42
CA PHE A 378 -30.65 -4.09 -17.66
C PHE A 378 -30.29 -5.55 -17.45
N LEU A 379 -31.29 -6.43 -17.47
CA LEU A 379 -31.09 -7.87 -17.58
C LEU A 379 -31.26 -8.23 -19.05
N GLU A 380 -30.21 -8.67 -19.73
CA GLU A 380 -30.30 -9.19 -21.09
C GLU A 380 -30.90 -10.62 -21.10
N SER A 381 -30.87 -11.27 -22.26
CA SER A 381 -31.53 -12.56 -22.48
C SER A 381 -31.14 -13.62 -21.43
N SER A 382 -32.13 -14.23 -20.79
CA SER A 382 -31.94 -15.29 -19.78
C SER A 382 -31.16 -14.89 -18.52
N ALA A 383 -30.83 -13.60 -18.32
CA ALA A 383 -30.21 -13.11 -17.10
C ALA A 383 -31.19 -13.21 -15.91
N LYS A 384 -30.66 -13.45 -14.70
CA LYS A 384 -31.49 -13.65 -13.50
C LYS A 384 -31.01 -12.88 -12.29
N ALA A 385 -31.96 -12.33 -11.53
CA ALA A 385 -31.75 -11.93 -10.14
C ALA A 385 -32.66 -12.79 -9.26
N ASN A 386 -32.13 -13.72 -8.48
CA ASN A 386 -32.97 -14.62 -7.68
C ASN A 386 -33.61 -13.85 -6.51
N GLY A 387 -32.96 -12.84 -5.93
CA GLY A 387 -33.60 -11.92 -5.00
C GLY A 387 -34.42 -10.83 -5.71
N GLY A 388 -34.83 -9.80 -4.95
CA GLY A 388 -35.57 -8.66 -5.50
C GLY A 388 -34.70 -7.72 -6.34
N ILE A 389 -35.36 -6.92 -7.18
CA ILE A 389 -34.71 -5.88 -7.98
C ILE A 389 -35.21 -4.51 -7.52
N GLN A 390 -34.30 -3.60 -7.20
CA GLN A 390 -34.61 -2.21 -6.90
C GLN A 390 -33.77 -1.26 -7.76
N GLY A 391 -34.44 -0.54 -8.66
CA GLY A 391 -33.84 0.49 -9.49
C GLY A 391 -34.39 1.88 -9.16
N GLU A 392 -33.51 2.85 -8.88
CA GLU A 392 -33.93 4.26 -8.81
C GLU A 392 -34.14 4.87 -10.21
N GLY A 393 -33.78 4.14 -11.27
CA GLY A 393 -34.12 4.42 -12.67
C GLY A 393 -35.07 3.38 -13.27
N THR A 394 -34.89 3.09 -14.56
CA THR A 394 -35.68 2.10 -15.31
C THR A 394 -35.15 0.68 -15.07
N VAL A 395 -36.05 -0.30 -14.97
CA VAL A 395 -35.69 -1.73 -14.94
C VAL A 395 -36.17 -2.39 -16.24
N SER A 396 -35.25 -2.96 -17.00
CA SER A 396 -35.56 -3.68 -18.23
C SER A 396 -35.10 -5.12 -18.15
N LEU A 397 -36.04 -6.06 -18.29
CA LEU A 397 -35.77 -7.48 -18.45
C LEU A 397 -35.87 -7.84 -19.93
N GLY A 398 -34.85 -8.50 -20.47
CA GLY A 398 -34.81 -9.02 -21.82
C GLY A 398 -35.61 -10.32 -21.97
N SER A 399 -35.43 -10.99 -23.10
CA SER A 399 -36.13 -12.25 -23.38
C SER A 399 -35.74 -13.34 -22.38
N SER A 400 -36.71 -14.04 -21.80
CA SER A 400 -36.50 -15.10 -20.79
C SER A 400 -35.74 -14.65 -19.52
N ALA A 401 -35.51 -13.36 -19.35
CA ALA A 401 -34.90 -12.80 -18.15
C ALA A 401 -35.92 -12.75 -17.01
N GLY A 402 -35.45 -12.80 -15.77
CA GLY A 402 -36.41 -12.81 -14.67
C GLY A 402 -35.84 -12.62 -13.29
N THR A 403 -36.76 -12.55 -12.34
CA THR A 403 -36.48 -12.51 -10.91
C THR A 403 -37.46 -13.37 -10.13
N GLU A 404 -36.97 -13.98 -9.05
CA GLU A 404 -37.83 -14.71 -8.11
C GLU A 404 -38.42 -13.77 -7.04
N GLY A 405 -37.90 -12.55 -6.93
CA GLY A 405 -38.41 -11.50 -6.04
C GLY A 405 -39.32 -10.49 -6.75
N SER A 406 -39.65 -9.43 -6.01
CA SER A 406 -40.39 -8.28 -6.51
C SER A 406 -39.47 -7.28 -7.22
N ILE A 407 -40.04 -6.44 -8.09
CA ILE A 407 -39.35 -5.33 -8.75
C ILE A 407 -39.91 -4.01 -8.27
N PHE A 408 -39.03 -3.14 -7.78
CA PHE A 408 -39.32 -1.76 -7.45
C PHE A 408 -38.53 -0.82 -8.37
N ALA A 409 -39.20 0.03 -9.13
CA ALA A 409 -38.57 1.00 -10.00
C ALA A 409 -39.15 2.41 -9.79
N ARG A 410 -38.28 3.42 -9.67
CA ARG A 410 -38.74 4.82 -9.79
C ARG A 410 -38.92 5.24 -11.24
N GLY A 411 -38.18 4.63 -12.17
CA GLY A 411 -38.42 4.74 -13.60
C GLY A 411 -39.50 3.76 -14.06
N GLY A 412 -39.49 3.43 -15.36
CA GLY A 412 -40.38 2.41 -15.91
C GLY A 412 -39.87 0.99 -15.70
N ILE A 413 -40.75 0.02 -15.91
CA ILE A 413 -40.42 -1.41 -15.94
C ILE A 413 -40.84 -2.00 -17.28
N SER A 414 -39.90 -2.64 -17.99
CA SER A 414 -40.18 -3.35 -19.24
C SER A 414 -39.79 -4.82 -19.11
N ILE A 415 -40.70 -5.74 -19.42
CA ILE A 415 -40.41 -7.18 -19.47
C ILE A 415 -40.44 -7.66 -20.92
N GLY A 416 -39.36 -8.30 -21.36
CA GLY A 416 -39.22 -8.92 -22.67
C GLY A 416 -40.02 -10.22 -22.82
N SER A 417 -40.00 -10.78 -24.02
CA SER A 417 -40.71 -12.03 -24.34
C SER A 417 -40.32 -13.17 -23.40
N SER A 418 -41.31 -13.87 -22.85
CA SER A 418 -41.12 -14.97 -21.88
C SER A 418 -40.34 -14.59 -20.62
N GLY A 419 -40.18 -13.30 -20.33
CA GLY A 419 -39.61 -12.83 -19.07
C GLY A 419 -40.56 -13.12 -17.91
N SER A 420 -40.00 -13.30 -16.71
CA SER A 420 -40.77 -13.75 -15.54
C SER A 420 -40.42 -12.96 -14.29
N VAL A 421 -41.44 -12.51 -13.56
CA VAL A 421 -41.32 -11.91 -12.22
C VAL A 421 -42.20 -12.73 -11.29
N LEU A 422 -41.60 -13.39 -10.30
CA LEU A 422 -42.38 -14.20 -9.35
C LEU A 422 -43.03 -13.37 -8.23
N GLY A 423 -42.43 -12.24 -7.86
CA GLY A 423 -42.99 -11.30 -6.90
C GLY A 423 -43.88 -10.24 -7.55
N ASP A 424 -44.02 -9.13 -6.83
CA ASP A 424 -44.80 -7.97 -7.24
C ASP A 424 -44.00 -7.03 -8.14
N MET A 425 -44.70 -6.14 -8.83
CA MET A 425 -44.10 -5.09 -9.65
C MET A 425 -44.64 -3.73 -9.24
N VAL A 426 -43.74 -2.81 -8.89
CA VAL A 426 -44.10 -1.45 -8.48
C VAL A 426 -43.26 -0.46 -9.27
N SER A 427 -43.92 0.42 -10.01
CA SER A 427 -43.29 1.40 -10.90
C SER A 427 -43.89 2.78 -10.70
N TYR A 428 -43.04 3.80 -10.57
CA TYR A 428 -43.46 5.20 -10.70
C TYR A 428 -43.46 5.70 -12.15
N GLY A 429 -42.85 4.96 -13.08
CA GLY A 429 -42.98 5.15 -14.52
C GLY A 429 -43.89 4.11 -15.18
N ASP A 430 -43.76 3.98 -16.50
CA ASP A 430 -44.54 3.07 -17.33
C ASP A 430 -44.22 1.62 -17.02
N ILE A 431 -45.21 0.73 -17.06
CA ILE A 431 -44.99 -0.71 -17.04
C ILE A 431 -45.36 -1.27 -18.41
N GLU A 432 -44.44 -1.97 -19.06
CA GLU A 432 -44.68 -2.65 -20.33
C GLU A 432 -44.33 -4.13 -20.22
N LEU A 433 -45.33 -5.00 -20.45
CA LEU A 433 -45.11 -6.43 -20.68
C LEU A 433 -45.09 -6.66 -22.19
N LYS A 434 -43.92 -6.95 -22.77
CA LYS A 434 -43.76 -7.18 -24.21
C LYS A 434 -44.35 -8.53 -24.63
N SER A 435 -44.68 -8.64 -25.92
CA SER A 435 -45.43 -9.76 -26.47
C SER A 435 -44.72 -11.12 -26.29
N SER A 436 -45.51 -12.21 -26.24
CA SER A 436 -45.06 -13.61 -26.10
C SER A 436 -44.79 -14.10 -24.67
N ASN A 437 -45.84 -14.18 -23.84
CA ASN A 437 -45.83 -14.84 -22.53
C ASN A 437 -44.94 -14.19 -21.44
N ALA A 438 -44.74 -12.87 -21.49
CA ALA A 438 -44.20 -12.15 -20.34
C ALA A 438 -45.14 -12.34 -19.14
N THR A 439 -44.62 -12.82 -18.01
CA THR A 439 -45.44 -13.26 -16.87
C THR A 439 -45.04 -12.54 -15.58
N VAL A 440 -46.02 -11.96 -14.88
CA VAL A 440 -45.89 -11.49 -13.51
C VAL A 440 -46.82 -12.32 -12.63
N HIS A 441 -46.27 -12.94 -11.58
CA HIS A 441 -47.04 -13.79 -10.66
C HIS A 441 -47.69 -13.00 -9.52
N GLY A 442 -47.02 -11.94 -9.04
CA GLY A 442 -47.57 -11.05 -8.00
C GLY A 442 -48.46 -9.97 -8.56
N ASP A 443 -48.69 -8.96 -7.73
CA ASP A 443 -49.48 -7.77 -8.04
C ASP A 443 -48.67 -6.76 -8.86
N VAL A 444 -49.34 -5.93 -9.67
CA VAL A 444 -48.71 -4.92 -10.53
C VAL A 444 -49.28 -3.54 -10.22
N PHE A 445 -48.43 -2.61 -9.81
CA PHE A 445 -48.75 -1.24 -9.44
C PHE A 445 -48.01 -0.25 -10.33
N GLY A 446 -48.75 0.43 -11.22
CA GLY A 446 -48.26 1.54 -12.03
C GLY A 446 -48.75 2.88 -11.49
N LEU A 447 -47.86 3.65 -10.86
CA LEU A 447 -48.16 4.87 -10.10
C LEU A 447 -47.97 6.18 -10.91
N GLY A 448 -47.54 6.09 -12.17
CA GLY A 448 -47.32 7.26 -13.04
C GLY A 448 -48.62 7.91 -13.53
N SER A 449 -48.74 9.23 -13.41
CA SER A 449 -49.98 9.97 -13.74
C SER A 449 -50.25 10.17 -15.24
N ASN A 450 -49.21 10.10 -16.09
CA ASN A 450 -49.31 10.38 -17.53
C ASN A 450 -49.16 9.15 -18.43
N LYS A 451 -48.72 8.02 -17.87
CA LYS A 451 -48.46 6.78 -18.59
C LYS A 451 -48.45 5.61 -17.62
N SER A 452 -48.81 4.44 -18.13
CA SER A 452 -49.47 3.42 -17.33
C SER A 452 -49.34 2.05 -17.96
N ILE A 453 -49.91 1.05 -17.30
CA ILE A 453 -49.62 -0.36 -17.57
C ILE A 453 -50.07 -0.71 -19.00
N TYR A 454 -49.12 -1.20 -19.81
CA TYR A 454 -49.34 -1.70 -21.15
C TYR A 454 -48.99 -3.19 -21.21
N VAL A 455 -50.00 -4.02 -21.44
CA VAL A 455 -49.81 -5.47 -21.58
C VAL A 455 -49.98 -5.86 -23.05
N ARG A 456 -48.87 -6.15 -23.73
CA ARG A 456 -48.91 -6.61 -25.12
C ARG A 456 -49.45 -8.03 -25.23
N SER A 457 -49.54 -8.50 -26.47
CA SER A 457 -50.16 -9.78 -26.79
C SER A 457 -49.57 -10.96 -26.01
N ASP A 458 -50.47 -11.79 -25.45
CA ASP A 458 -50.16 -12.95 -24.61
C ASP A 458 -49.42 -12.64 -23.29
N GLY A 459 -49.43 -11.39 -22.82
CA GLY A 459 -48.90 -11.04 -21.50
C GLY A 459 -49.79 -11.55 -20.36
N ILE A 460 -49.19 -11.98 -19.25
CA ILE A 460 -49.90 -12.61 -18.13
C ILE A 460 -49.57 -11.87 -16.83
N VAL A 461 -50.60 -11.37 -16.16
CA VAL A 461 -50.52 -10.88 -14.78
C VAL A 461 -51.43 -11.75 -13.93
N LYS A 462 -50.88 -12.50 -12.97
CA LYS A 462 -51.68 -13.40 -12.13
C LYS A 462 -52.30 -12.70 -10.92
N GLY A 463 -51.61 -11.70 -10.37
CA GLY A 463 -52.12 -10.87 -9.28
C GLY A 463 -53.07 -9.76 -9.74
N THR A 464 -53.32 -8.85 -8.80
CA THR A 464 -54.11 -7.63 -8.98
C THR A 464 -53.34 -6.63 -9.83
N THR A 465 -54.01 -5.96 -10.76
CA THR A 465 -53.40 -4.91 -11.58
C THR A 465 -53.98 -3.56 -11.21
N VAL A 466 -53.14 -2.62 -10.77
CA VAL A 466 -53.54 -1.28 -10.34
C VAL A 466 -52.77 -0.23 -11.14
N SER A 467 -53.49 0.61 -11.88
CA SER A 467 -52.91 1.68 -12.68
C SER A 467 -53.52 3.04 -12.36
N HIS A 468 -52.71 3.96 -11.82
CA HIS A 468 -53.12 5.33 -11.53
C HIS A 468 -53.28 6.23 -12.78
N GLY A 469 -52.95 5.72 -13.97
CA GLY A 469 -53.33 6.31 -15.25
C GLY A 469 -54.05 5.28 -16.14
N SER A 470 -53.68 5.20 -17.41
CA SER A 470 -54.34 4.34 -18.41
C SER A 470 -53.85 2.88 -18.42
N LEU A 471 -54.66 1.93 -17.99
CA LEU A 471 -54.40 0.52 -18.27
C LEU A 471 -54.86 0.18 -19.70
N SER A 472 -53.99 -0.42 -20.50
CA SER A 472 -54.36 -0.93 -21.82
C SER A 472 -53.70 -2.25 -22.17
N SER A 473 -54.36 -3.04 -23.00
CA SER A 473 -53.81 -4.30 -23.52
C SER A 473 -54.11 -4.51 -25.00
N GLU A 474 -53.27 -5.33 -25.64
CA GLU A 474 -53.47 -5.78 -27.02
C GLU A 474 -54.45 -6.99 -27.06
N TRP A 475 -54.03 -8.13 -27.63
CA TRP A 475 -54.85 -9.35 -27.75
C TRP A 475 -54.37 -10.45 -26.80
N HIS A 476 -55.29 -11.24 -26.24
CA HIS A 476 -54.98 -12.41 -25.41
C HIS A 476 -54.15 -12.13 -24.14
N ALA A 477 -54.12 -10.90 -23.64
CA ALA A 477 -53.58 -10.64 -22.31
C ALA A 477 -54.48 -11.30 -21.25
N THR A 478 -53.86 -11.82 -20.21
CA THR A 478 -54.55 -12.49 -19.09
C THR A 478 -54.33 -11.74 -17.79
N PHE A 479 -55.41 -11.35 -17.14
CA PHE A 479 -55.44 -10.76 -15.81
C PHE A 479 -56.13 -11.73 -14.85
N GLY A 480 -55.34 -12.30 -13.94
CA GLY A 480 -55.75 -13.36 -13.03
C GLY A 480 -56.62 -12.90 -11.85
N ASN A 481 -56.66 -11.60 -11.58
CA ASN A 481 -57.43 -11.02 -10.48
C ASN A 481 -58.14 -9.73 -10.91
N ASP A 482 -58.54 -8.91 -9.94
CA ASP A 482 -59.15 -7.59 -10.16
C ASP A 482 -58.20 -6.64 -10.89
N VAL A 483 -58.81 -5.74 -11.66
CA VAL A 483 -58.15 -4.75 -12.50
C VAL A 483 -58.66 -3.36 -12.12
N TYR A 484 -57.75 -2.45 -11.80
CA TYR A 484 -58.02 -1.06 -11.44
C TYR A 484 -57.26 -0.14 -12.40
N GLY A 485 -57.94 0.84 -12.99
CA GLY A 485 -57.32 1.80 -13.88
C GLY A 485 -58.02 3.15 -13.86
N LYS A 486 -57.30 4.27 -13.99
CA LYS A 486 -57.96 5.57 -14.19
C LYS A 486 -58.81 5.55 -15.45
N THR A 487 -58.24 5.02 -16.53
CA THR A 487 -58.96 4.53 -17.71
C THR A 487 -58.55 3.08 -17.97
N VAL A 488 -59.47 2.26 -18.47
CA VAL A 488 -59.22 0.84 -18.78
C VAL A 488 -59.63 0.55 -20.23
N SER A 489 -58.67 0.19 -21.07
CA SER A 489 -58.89 -0.15 -22.49
C SER A 489 -58.39 -1.56 -22.79
N LEU A 490 -59.28 -2.55 -22.63
CA LEU A 490 -58.98 -3.96 -22.88
C LEU A 490 -59.71 -4.41 -24.15
N GLY A 491 -58.96 -4.73 -25.21
CA GLY A 491 -59.50 -5.19 -26.49
C GLY A 491 -60.19 -6.56 -26.45
N GLY A 492 -60.69 -7.01 -27.60
CA GLY A 492 -61.24 -8.36 -27.75
C GLY A 492 -60.18 -9.45 -27.55
N GLY A 493 -60.58 -10.58 -26.96
CA GLY A 493 -59.68 -11.73 -26.73
C GLY A 493 -58.88 -11.68 -25.42
N ASN A 494 -58.87 -10.57 -24.69
CA ASN A 494 -58.28 -10.51 -23.35
C ASN A 494 -59.16 -11.24 -22.32
N ALA A 495 -58.53 -11.85 -21.32
CA ALA A 495 -59.20 -12.54 -20.22
C ALA A 495 -58.98 -11.82 -18.90
N VAL A 496 -60.06 -11.55 -18.16
CA VAL A 496 -60.03 -10.98 -16.80
C VAL A 496 -60.83 -11.90 -15.89
N SER A 497 -60.21 -12.43 -14.84
CA SER A 497 -60.88 -13.35 -13.91
C SER A 497 -61.68 -12.60 -12.82
N GLY A 498 -61.12 -11.48 -12.34
CA GLY A 498 -61.72 -10.61 -11.33
C GLY A 498 -62.73 -9.61 -11.89
N ASN A 499 -62.84 -8.47 -11.22
CA ASN A 499 -63.66 -7.31 -11.57
C ASN A 499 -62.82 -6.25 -12.30
N ILE A 500 -63.48 -5.42 -13.11
CA ILE A 500 -62.88 -4.25 -13.75
C ILE A 500 -63.39 -2.99 -13.05
N HIS A 501 -62.47 -2.23 -12.48
CA HIS A 501 -62.69 -0.98 -11.78
C HIS A 501 -62.08 0.18 -12.56
N TYR A 502 -62.86 1.23 -12.82
CA TYR A 502 -62.39 2.42 -13.54
C TYR A 502 -62.85 3.72 -12.91
N VAL A 503 -62.12 4.82 -13.15
CA VAL A 503 -62.47 6.15 -12.60
C VAL A 503 -63.18 7.01 -13.65
N GLN A 504 -62.63 7.09 -14.86
CA GLN A 504 -63.13 7.97 -15.93
C GLN A 504 -63.18 7.29 -17.30
N PRO A 505 -64.16 7.63 -18.16
CA PRO A 505 -64.21 7.18 -19.56
C PRO A 505 -63.21 7.95 -20.47
N PRO A 506 -62.92 7.46 -21.69
CA PRO A 506 -63.46 6.25 -22.32
C PRO A 506 -62.79 4.97 -21.80
N CYS A 507 -63.59 3.92 -21.66
CA CYS A 507 -63.12 2.58 -21.31
C CYS A 507 -63.65 1.56 -22.33
N SER A 508 -62.86 0.53 -22.63
CA SER A 508 -63.24 -0.59 -23.48
C SER A 508 -62.97 -1.92 -22.77
N TYR A 509 -63.83 -2.90 -23.01
CA TYR A 509 -63.85 -4.16 -22.27
C TYR A 509 -63.93 -5.35 -23.24
N PRO A 510 -63.54 -6.56 -22.80
CA PRO A 510 -63.70 -7.75 -23.62
C PRO A 510 -65.17 -7.97 -24.00
N ARG A 511 -65.42 -8.39 -25.24
CA ARG A 511 -66.77 -8.44 -25.87
C ARG A 511 -67.82 -9.18 -25.03
N ASP A 512 -67.42 -10.24 -24.34
CA ASP A 512 -68.30 -11.13 -23.58
C ASP A 512 -68.11 -11.00 -22.05
N PHE A 513 -67.50 -9.90 -21.58
CA PHE A 513 -67.27 -9.69 -20.16
C PHE A 513 -68.59 -9.32 -19.41
N PRO A 514 -68.91 -9.94 -18.26
CA PRO A 514 -70.16 -9.68 -17.55
C PRO A 514 -70.26 -8.21 -17.08
N ALA A 515 -71.32 -7.51 -17.50
CA ALA A 515 -71.51 -6.10 -17.17
C ALA A 515 -71.58 -5.81 -15.65
N ASN A 516 -72.03 -6.78 -14.85
CA ASN A 516 -72.10 -6.66 -13.39
C ASN A 516 -70.72 -6.72 -12.68
N LYS A 517 -69.67 -7.12 -13.41
CA LYS A 517 -68.27 -7.11 -12.94
C LYS A 517 -67.51 -5.84 -13.32
N ILE A 518 -68.18 -4.86 -13.94
CA ILE A 518 -67.62 -3.57 -14.34
C ILE A 518 -68.14 -2.50 -13.38
N LYS A 519 -67.25 -1.77 -12.71
CA LYS A 519 -67.61 -0.77 -11.70
C LYS A 519 -66.86 0.54 -11.92
N GLN A 520 -67.60 1.65 -11.92
CA GLN A 520 -67.01 2.98 -11.77
C GLN A 520 -66.79 3.25 -10.28
N ILE A 521 -65.59 3.69 -9.90
CA ILE A 521 -65.18 3.96 -8.53
C ILE A 521 -64.38 5.27 -8.45
N GLU A 522 -64.14 5.78 -7.24
CA GLU A 522 -63.22 6.88 -7.00
C GLU A 522 -61.77 6.39 -6.89
N GLU A 523 -60.78 7.22 -7.25
CA GLU A 523 -59.35 6.84 -7.20
C GLU A 523 -58.89 6.52 -5.76
N SER A 524 -59.53 7.11 -4.74
CA SER A 524 -59.27 6.79 -3.33
C SER A 524 -59.63 5.36 -2.93
N GLU A 525 -60.43 4.67 -3.75
CA GLU A 525 -60.81 3.27 -3.55
C GLU A 525 -59.79 2.29 -4.16
N PHE A 526 -58.72 2.79 -4.80
CA PHE A 526 -57.67 1.93 -5.36
C PHE A 526 -56.91 1.18 -4.24
N PRO A 527 -56.54 -0.09 -4.47
CA PRO A 527 -55.64 -0.81 -3.57
C PRO A 527 -54.34 -0.03 -3.39
N GLN A 528 -53.87 0.04 -2.14
CA GLN A 528 -52.63 0.73 -1.84
C GLN A 528 -51.44 -0.10 -2.33
N ALA A 529 -50.51 0.56 -3.04
CA ALA A 529 -49.25 -0.05 -3.40
C ALA A 529 -48.39 -0.29 -2.14
N PRO A 530 -47.54 -1.33 -2.13
CA PRO A 530 -46.57 -1.50 -1.05
C PRO A 530 -45.57 -0.35 -1.03
N ASP A 531 -45.06 -0.05 0.16
CA ASP A 531 -44.07 1.01 0.35
C ASP A 531 -42.81 0.75 -0.47
N PHE A 532 -42.26 1.80 -1.06
CA PHE A 532 -41.00 1.70 -1.79
C PHE A 532 -39.85 1.44 -0.80
N PRO A 533 -39.09 0.34 -0.94
CA PRO A 533 -38.05 -0.03 0.03
C PRO A 533 -36.90 0.99 0.08
N SER A 534 -36.29 1.15 1.25
CA SER A 534 -35.12 2.02 1.41
C SER A 534 -33.93 1.46 0.64
N PHE A 535 -33.25 2.31 -0.12
CA PHE A 535 -32.02 1.93 -0.82
C PHE A 535 -30.89 1.61 0.20
N PRO A 536 -30.16 0.49 0.05
CA PRO A 536 -29.14 0.09 1.01
C PRO A 536 -27.90 0.99 0.96
N SER A 537 -27.19 1.11 2.09
CA SER A 537 -25.96 1.89 2.20
C SER A 537 -24.75 1.12 1.69
N PHE A 538 -23.80 1.82 1.07
CA PHE A 538 -22.49 1.25 0.74
C PHE A 538 -21.67 0.99 2.00
N PRO A 539 -20.93 -0.15 2.08
CA PRO A 539 -19.92 -0.32 3.10
C PRO A 539 -18.79 0.71 2.91
N GLY A 540 -18.13 1.06 4.02
CA GLY A 540 -16.94 1.91 3.97
C GLY A 540 -15.83 1.25 3.14
N PHE A 541 -15.20 2.04 2.27
CA PHE A 541 -14.02 1.58 1.55
C PHE A 541 -12.84 1.51 2.54
N PRO A 542 -12.15 0.38 2.69
CA PRO A 542 -11.13 0.23 3.70
C PRO A 542 -9.89 1.08 3.39
N GLU A 543 -9.25 1.58 4.43
CA GLU A 543 -7.95 2.25 4.31
C GLU A 543 -6.83 1.22 4.11
N PRO A 544 -5.86 1.46 3.21
CA PRO A 544 -4.80 0.50 2.92
C PRO A 544 -4.05 0.02 4.16
N SER A 545 -3.72 0.93 5.08
CA SER A 545 -2.99 0.62 6.31
C SER A 545 -3.78 -0.26 7.29
N ALA A 546 -5.10 -0.33 7.15
CA ALA A 546 -5.94 -1.24 7.95
C ALA A 546 -6.00 -2.66 7.35
N LEU A 547 -5.61 -2.80 6.08
CA LEU A 547 -5.65 -4.07 5.34
C LEU A 547 -4.28 -4.69 5.13
N PHE A 548 -3.24 -3.86 5.00
CA PHE A 548 -1.90 -4.28 4.60
C PHE A 548 -0.85 -3.73 5.56
N ASN A 549 0.17 -4.54 5.82
CA ASN A 549 1.43 -4.04 6.34
C ASN A 549 2.15 -3.31 5.20
N ILE A 550 2.27 -1.99 5.30
CA ILE A 550 3.00 -1.22 4.30
C ILE A 550 4.48 -1.54 4.44
N LEU A 551 4.99 -2.31 3.48
CA LEU A 551 6.39 -2.71 3.43
C LEU A 551 7.27 -1.50 3.07
N THR A 552 8.43 -1.41 3.72
CA THR A 552 9.45 -0.40 3.45
C THR A 552 10.82 -1.06 3.41
N THR A 553 11.67 -0.66 2.47
CA THR A 553 13.08 -1.06 2.48
C THR A 553 13.75 -0.57 3.78
N PRO A 554 14.55 -1.41 4.46
CA PRO A 554 15.37 -0.93 5.58
C PRO A 554 16.38 0.11 5.09
N PRO A 555 16.99 0.91 5.97
CA PRO A 555 18.07 1.81 5.56
C PRO A 555 19.32 1.02 5.14
N PHE A 556 20.04 1.55 4.14
CA PHE A 556 21.31 0.95 3.71
C PHE A 556 22.36 1.05 4.85
N PRO A 557 23.07 -0.04 5.22
CA PRO A 557 23.96 -0.03 6.38
C PRO A 557 25.20 0.88 6.27
N GLY A 558 25.50 1.41 5.08
CA GLY A 558 26.67 2.23 4.80
C GLY A 558 27.92 1.38 4.51
N ILE A 559 28.95 2.01 3.92
CA ILE A 559 30.26 1.40 3.68
C ILE A 559 31.32 2.24 4.38
N PRO A 560 32.26 1.62 5.14
CA PRO A 560 33.30 2.35 5.85
C PRO A 560 34.19 3.15 4.88
N GLN A 561 34.46 4.41 5.22
CA GLN A 561 35.33 5.27 4.42
C GLN A 561 36.79 5.07 4.87
N VAL A 562 37.59 4.43 4.02
CA VAL A 562 39.01 4.17 4.25
C VAL A 562 39.84 4.69 3.08
N THR A 563 41.08 5.14 3.34
CA THR A 563 42.02 5.56 2.29
C THR A 563 43.32 4.77 2.39
N PRO A 564 44.03 4.55 1.27
CA PRO A 564 45.32 3.86 1.33
C PRO A 564 46.35 4.58 2.21
N GLU A 565 46.31 5.91 2.21
CA GLU A 565 47.25 6.75 2.93
C GLU A 565 47.21 6.50 4.44
N GLN A 566 46.03 6.21 4.99
CA GLN A 566 45.86 5.85 6.42
C GLN A 566 46.68 4.61 6.83
N TYR A 567 46.88 3.67 5.90
CA TYR A 567 47.59 2.43 6.19
C TYR A 567 49.07 2.49 5.82
N GLN A 568 49.52 3.49 5.06
CA GLN A 568 50.88 3.53 4.54
C GLN A 568 51.93 3.87 5.62
N GLU A 569 51.56 4.65 6.64
CA GLU A 569 52.49 5.14 7.68
C GLU A 569 52.58 4.21 8.90
N GLU A 570 51.48 3.53 9.25
CA GLU A 570 51.35 2.78 10.51
C GLU A 570 51.51 1.25 10.38
N SER A 571 51.86 0.74 9.19
CA SER A 571 51.85 -0.70 8.88
C SER A 571 53.22 -1.28 8.51
N THR A 572 53.31 -2.61 8.56
CA THR A 572 54.49 -3.34 8.10
C THR A 572 54.48 -3.44 6.57
N LYS A 573 55.55 -3.00 5.90
CA LYS A 573 55.61 -3.03 4.44
C LYS A 573 55.92 -4.41 3.87
N ILE A 574 55.19 -4.79 2.82
CA ILE A 574 55.46 -5.98 2.01
C ILE A 574 55.92 -5.56 0.61
N THR A 575 57.09 -6.05 0.19
CA THR A 575 57.68 -5.77 -1.13
C THR A 575 57.65 -6.97 -2.09
N GLN A 576 57.02 -8.07 -1.67
CA GLN A 576 56.93 -9.31 -2.46
C GLN A 576 55.59 -9.39 -3.18
N GLU A 577 55.60 -9.89 -4.42
CA GLU A 577 54.37 -10.15 -5.19
C GLU A 577 53.60 -11.37 -4.70
N ASN A 578 54.28 -12.39 -4.15
CA ASN A 578 53.65 -13.62 -3.68
C ASN A 578 53.76 -13.69 -2.15
N ILE A 579 52.60 -13.65 -1.48
CA ILE A 579 52.48 -13.71 -0.03
C ILE A 579 51.96 -15.09 0.37
N ASN A 580 52.76 -15.82 1.14
CA ASN A 580 52.29 -16.96 1.92
C ASN A 580 51.92 -16.48 3.32
N LEU A 581 50.64 -16.61 3.69
CA LEU A 581 50.10 -16.13 4.96
C LEU A 581 50.75 -16.77 6.19
N SER A 582 51.34 -17.96 6.06
CA SER A 582 51.99 -18.65 7.19
C SER A 582 53.25 -17.92 7.69
N ASN A 583 53.76 -16.99 6.88
CA ASN A 583 54.95 -16.21 7.20
C ASN A 583 54.62 -14.89 7.89
N LEU A 584 53.32 -14.60 8.11
CA LEU A 584 52.86 -13.37 8.73
C LEU A 584 52.38 -13.64 10.16
N SER A 585 52.59 -12.66 11.04
CA SER A 585 52.02 -12.63 12.39
C SER A 585 50.82 -11.69 12.44
N SER A 586 50.13 -11.59 13.57
CA SER A 586 49.07 -10.58 13.72
C SER A 586 49.60 -9.18 13.46
N GLY A 587 48.83 -8.37 12.74
CA GLY A 587 49.21 -7.01 12.39
C GLY A 587 48.60 -6.51 11.08
N VAL A 588 48.92 -5.26 10.76
CA VAL A 588 48.52 -4.60 9.52
C VAL A 588 49.72 -4.55 8.59
N TYR A 589 49.54 -5.03 7.37
CA TYR A 589 50.54 -5.10 6.33
C TYR A 589 50.12 -4.30 5.11
N TYR A 590 50.98 -3.38 4.65
CA TYR A 590 50.75 -2.60 3.45
C TYR A 590 51.67 -3.05 2.32
N VAL A 591 51.08 -3.43 1.19
CA VAL A 591 51.79 -3.80 -0.03
C VAL A 591 52.38 -2.54 -0.64
N ASP A 592 53.71 -2.50 -0.75
CA ASP A 592 54.45 -1.33 -1.22
C ASP A 592 53.99 -0.92 -2.64
N ASN A 593 54.01 0.39 -2.93
CA ASN A 593 53.50 0.94 -4.18
C ASN A 593 54.27 0.44 -5.42
N SER A 594 55.47 -0.14 -5.24
CA SER A 594 56.23 -0.82 -6.30
C SER A 594 55.57 -2.13 -6.77
N VAL A 595 54.74 -2.77 -5.95
CA VAL A 595 54.03 -4.01 -6.27
C VAL A 595 52.63 -3.67 -6.79
N SER A 596 52.42 -3.87 -8.09
CA SER A 596 51.16 -3.49 -8.74
C SER A 596 50.02 -4.46 -8.45
N ASN A 597 50.31 -5.75 -8.33
CA ASN A 597 49.35 -6.81 -8.00
C ASN A 597 50.02 -7.79 -7.03
N VAL A 598 49.24 -8.37 -6.13
CA VAL A 598 49.74 -9.29 -5.12
C VAL A 598 48.95 -10.60 -5.14
N ASN A 599 49.64 -11.71 -4.99
CA ASN A 599 49.07 -13.05 -4.88
C ASN A 599 49.10 -13.50 -3.42
N VAL A 600 47.98 -13.98 -2.90
CA VAL A 600 47.85 -14.40 -1.49
C VAL A 600 47.36 -15.85 -1.42
N SER A 601 47.98 -16.66 -0.55
CA SER A 601 47.57 -18.04 -0.27
C SER A 601 48.16 -18.52 1.06
N GLY A 602 47.71 -19.68 1.56
CA GLY A 602 48.31 -20.38 2.69
C GLY A 602 47.49 -20.31 3.98
N ALA A 603 48.00 -20.94 5.03
CA ALA A 603 47.39 -20.90 6.36
C ALA A 603 47.77 -19.62 7.11
N TYR A 604 46.92 -19.15 8.01
CA TYR A 604 47.21 -17.97 8.85
C TYR A 604 46.83 -18.19 10.31
N THR A 605 47.49 -17.45 11.20
CA THR A 605 47.22 -17.45 12.64
C THR A 605 47.20 -16.03 13.17
N GLY A 606 46.24 -15.75 14.05
CA GLY A 606 45.97 -14.42 14.61
C GLY A 606 45.13 -13.53 13.68
N VAL A 607 45.14 -12.22 13.97
CA VAL A 607 44.35 -11.22 13.24
C VAL A 607 45.26 -10.44 12.29
N ILE A 608 45.07 -10.64 10.99
CA ILE A 608 45.93 -10.10 9.93
C ILE A 608 45.11 -9.21 9.00
N THR A 609 45.64 -8.03 8.67
CA THR A 609 45.08 -7.16 7.64
C THR A 609 46.12 -6.95 6.54
N ILE A 610 45.78 -7.27 5.29
CA ILE A 610 46.61 -6.99 4.11
C ILE A 610 45.94 -5.88 3.31
N VAL A 611 46.68 -4.79 3.08
CA VAL A 611 46.21 -3.60 2.36
C VAL A 611 47.00 -3.42 1.07
N SER A 612 46.31 -3.26 -0.06
CA SER A 612 46.94 -2.99 -1.36
C SER A 612 46.20 -1.92 -2.16
N LYS A 613 46.94 -0.95 -2.73
CA LYS A 613 46.40 -0.03 -3.76
C LYS A 613 46.02 -0.76 -5.05
N GLY A 614 46.64 -1.92 -5.29
CA GLY A 614 46.51 -2.73 -6.50
C GLY A 614 45.55 -3.90 -6.34
N LYS A 615 45.59 -4.82 -7.31
CA LYS A 615 44.77 -6.04 -7.28
C LYS A 615 45.34 -7.04 -6.29
N ILE A 616 44.47 -7.65 -5.49
CA ILE A 616 44.78 -8.84 -4.69
C ILE A 616 44.20 -10.07 -5.39
N THR A 617 45.03 -11.05 -5.71
CA THR A 617 44.60 -12.32 -6.32
C THR A 617 44.78 -13.44 -5.30
N VAL A 618 43.71 -14.14 -4.96
CA VAL A 618 43.79 -15.34 -4.13
C VAL A 618 44.05 -16.54 -5.03
N THR A 619 45.29 -17.03 -5.00
CA THR A 619 45.80 -18.06 -5.93
C THR A 619 45.77 -19.47 -5.37
N GLY A 620 45.61 -19.61 -4.04
CA GLY A 620 45.48 -20.88 -3.34
C GLY A 620 44.59 -20.73 -2.10
N ASN A 621 44.27 -21.85 -1.45
CA ASN A 621 43.38 -21.85 -0.29
C ASN A 621 43.92 -20.97 0.85
N ILE A 622 43.01 -20.27 1.52
CA ILE A 622 43.25 -19.48 2.73
C ILE A 622 42.56 -20.21 3.89
N THR A 623 43.33 -20.66 4.86
CA THR A 623 42.84 -21.54 5.95
C THR A 623 43.34 -21.08 7.30
N THR A 624 42.62 -21.43 8.36
CA THR A 624 43.05 -21.22 9.75
C THR A 624 42.59 -22.39 10.61
N GLU A 625 43.31 -22.67 11.70
CA GLU A 625 42.99 -23.75 12.64
C GLU A 625 42.04 -23.30 13.76
N ASP A 626 42.05 -22.00 14.11
CA ASP A 626 41.20 -21.42 15.14
C ASP A 626 40.31 -20.31 14.57
N HIS A 627 39.13 -20.72 14.10
CA HIS A 627 38.11 -19.86 13.52
C HIS A 627 37.54 -18.82 14.51
N GLN A 628 37.73 -18.99 15.82
CA GLN A 628 37.21 -18.06 16.83
C GLN A 628 38.22 -16.96 17.15
N ALA A 629 39.50 -17.31 17.28
CA ALA A 629 40.56 -16.35 17.61
C ALA A 629 41.17 -15.64 16.40
N ASN A 630 41.20 -16.30 15.23
CA ASN A 630 41.90 -15.79 14.05
C ASN A 630 40.94 -15.06 13.12
N GLY A 631 41.46 -14.08 12.37
CA GLY A 631 40.70 -13.41 11.32
C GLY A 631 41.62 -12.80 10.28
N LEU A 632 41.18 -12.80 9.02
CA LEU A 632 41.90 -12.15 7.92
C LEU A 632 41.07 -11.04 7.30
N MET A 633 41.66 -9.87 7.06
CA MET A 633 41.08 -8.85 6.21
C MET A 633 41.95 -8.66 4.97
N LEU A 634 41.34 -8.82 3.80
CA LEU A 634 41.95 -8.44 2.53
C LEU A 634 41.32 -7.12 2.09
N LEU A 635 42.09 -6.03 2.13
CA LEU A 635 41.68 -4.69 1.74
C LEU A 635 42.35 -4.28 0.43
N SER A 636 41.59 -4.19 -0.66
CA SER A 636 42.07 -3.67 -1.94
C SER A 636 41.36 -2.39 -2.33
N PHE A 637 42.09 -1.44 -2.91
CA PHE A 637 41.52 -0.23 -3.52
C PHE A 637 41.29 -0.36 -5.02
N LYS A 638 41.46 -1.57 -5.58
CA LYS A 638 41.26 -1.85 -7.00
C LYS A 638 40.35 -3.05 -7.23
N GLU A 639 40.83 -4.24 -6.88
CA GLU A 639 40.14 -5.50 -7.14
C GLU A 639 40.62 -6.60 -6.18
N ILE A 640 39.70 -7.45 -5.72
CA ILE A 640 40.01 -8.76 -5.13
C ILE A 640 39.47 -9.85 -6.06
N TYR A 641 40.35 -10.74 -6.52
CA TYR A 641 40.00 -11.81 -7.44
C TYR A 641 40.33 -13.18 -6.86
N PHE A 642 39.40 -14.12 -6.93
CA PHE A 642 39.62 -15.51 -6.53
C PHE A 642 39.71 -16.40 -7.75
N ASN A 643 40.78 -17.20 -7.83
CA ASN A 643 40.95 -18.22 -8.86
C ASN A 643 39.93 -19.35 -8.74
N TRP A 644 39.89 -20.24 -9.73
CA TRP A 644 39.01 -21.41 -9.72
C TRP A 644 39.29 -22.32 -8.52
N ASN A 645 38.23 -22.83 -7.89
CA ASN A 645 38.29 -23.83 -6.82
C ASN A 645 39.06 -23.37 -5.56
N ILE A 646 38.86 -22.13 -5.14
CA ILE A 646 39.47 -21.56 -3.94
C ILE A 646 38.54 -21.69 -2.73
N THR A 647 39.07 -22.15 -1.60
CA THR A 647 38.44 -22.01 -0.29
C THR A 647 39.15 -20.94 0.52
N ALA A 648 38.43 -19.92 0.98
CA ALA A 648 38.94 -18.85 1.82
C ALA A 648 38.08 -18.69 3.08
N GLY A 649 38.64 -19.11 4.22
CA GLY A 649 37.96 -19.17 5.52
C GLY A 649 38.17 -17.95 6.42
N ASP A 650 37.10 -17.55 7.11
CA ASP A 650 37.03 -16.55 8.18
C ASP A 650 37.72 -15.23 7.82
N ALA A 651 37.31 -14.69 6.67
CA ALA A 651 37.92 -13.49 6.13
C ALA A 651 36.91 -12.42 5.76
N LEU A 652 37.24 -11.17 6.07
CA LEU A 652 36.56 -9.98 5.56
C LEU A 652 37.22 -9.57 4.24
N PHE A 653 36.47 -9.66 3.16
CA PHE A 653 36.91 -9.21 1.84
C PHE A 653 36.39 -7.80 1.60
N PHE A 654 37.30 -6.83 1.64
CA PHE A 654 36.95 -5.42 1.57
C PHE A 654 37.58 -4.77 0.34
N CYS A 655 36.76 -4.33 -0.61
CA CYS A 655 37.23 -3.60 -1.78
C CYS A 655 36.43 -2.32 -1.98
N VAL A 656 37.08 -1.16 -1.88
CA VAL A 656 36.41 0.13 -2.02
C VAL A 656 36.77 0.82 -3.33
N PRO A 657 35.83 1.60 -3.92
CA PRO A 657 36.14 2.49 -5.03
C PRO A 657 37.25 3.50 -4.66
N TYR A 658 38.22 3.68 -5.54
CA TYR A 658 39.33 4.63 -5.33
C TYR A 658 39.97 5.02 -6.67
N ASN A 659 40.26 6.31 -6.87
CA ASN A 659 40.92 6.87 -8.06
C ASN A 659 40.40 6.31 -9.41
N GLY A 660 39.08 6.30 -9.59
CA GLY A 660 38.43 5.83 -10.83
C GLY A 660 38.26 4.32 -10.94
N SER A 661 38.69 3.53 -9.95
CA SER A 661 38.30 2.12 -9.79
C SER A 661 36.91 2.02 -9.17
N ASN A 662 36.13 1.03 -9.59
CA ASN A 662 34.84 0.69 -9.00
C ASN A 662 34.94 -0.26 -7.79
N GLY A 663 36.15 -0.65 -7.35
CA GLY A 663 36.36 -1.52 -6.18
C GLY A 663 35.66 -2.88 -6.31
N GLN A 664 36.21 -3.78 -7.13
CA GLN A 664 35.51 -5.01 -7.51
C GLN A 664 35.99 -6.24 -6.77
N ILE A 665 35.07 -7.07 -6.27
CA ILE A 665 35.35 -8.41 -5.76
C ILE A 665 34.74 -9.43 -6.72
N THR A 666 35.55 -10.33 -7.29
CA THR A 666 35.10 -11.35 -8.24
C THR A 666 35.65 -12.72 -7.88
N THR A 667 34.79 -13.73 -7.90
CA THR A 667 35.22 -15.13 -7.83
C THR A 667 35.11 -15.80 -9.20
N SER A 668 36.06 -16.67 -9.50
CA SER A 668 35.90 -17.69 -10.54
C SER A 668 34.87 -18.73 -10.09
N SER A 669 34.63 -19.77 -10.89
CA SER A 669 33.73 -20.85 -10.50
C SER A 669 34.24 -21.68 -9.30
N SER A 670 33.31 -22.31 -8.58
CA SER A 670 33.58 -23.29 -7.51
C SER A 670 34.36 -22.74 -6.31
N CYS A 671 34.24 -21.44 -6.01
CA CYS A 671 34.89 -20.85 -4.83
C CYS A 671 34.02 -21.01 -3.59
N LYS A 672 34.63 -21.14 -2.41
CA LYS A 672 33.96 -21.11 -1.10
C LYS A 672 34.56 -20.01 -0.25
N LEU A 673 33.77 -18.98 0.01
CA LEU A 673 34.13 -17.84 0.84
C LEU A 673 33.37 -17.94 2.16
N GLN A 674 34.08 -17.92 3.28
CA GLN A 674 33.47 -17.85 4.62
C GLN A 674 33.92 -16.56 5.30
N GLY A 675 32.97 -15.76 5.78
CA GLY A 675 33.23 -14.43 6.30
C GLY A 675 32.22 -13.41 5.78
N GLY A 676 32.71 -12.30 5.25
CA GLY A 676 31.84 -11.21 4.78
C GLY A 676 32.46 -10.43 3.62
N VAL A 677 31.60 -9.79 2.83
CA VAL A 677 32.01 -9.04 1.63
C VAL A 677 31.54 -7.60 1.75
N ILE A 678 32.48 -6.66 1.62
CA ILE A 678 32.19 -5.24 1.40
C ILE A 678 32.86 -4.84 0.09
N ALA A 679 32.08 -4.45 -0.91
CA ALA A 679 32.61 -4.15 -2.24
C ALA A 679 32.02 -2.86 -2.82
N GLY A 680 32.68 -2.28 -3.81
CA GLY A 680 31.98 -1.45 -4.78
C GLY A 680 31.11 -2.33 -5.66
N ASN A 681 31.68 -3.26 -6.41
CA ASN A 681 30.93 -4.28 -7.16
C ASN A 681 31.28 -5.70 -6.68
N PHE A 682 30.29 -6.57 -6.56
CA PHE A 682 30.50 -7.97 -6.19
C PHE A 682 29.94 -8.94 -7.23
N THR A 683 30.76 -9.90 -7.66
CA THR A 683 30.38 -10.97 -8.58
C THR A 683 30.76 -12.34 -8.02
N LEU A 684 29.76 -13.19 -7.75
CA LEU A 684 29.94 -14.57 -7.35
C LEU A 684 29.90 -15.51 -8.57
N GLY A 685 31.00 -16.21 -8.84
CA GLY A 685 31.20 -17.14 -9.95
C GLY A 685 30.37 -18.41 -9.80
N SER A 686 30.11 -19.12 -10.91
CA SER A 686 29.21 -20.28 -10.92
C SER A 686 29.59 -21.36 -9.89
N SER A 687 28.59 -21.99 -9.29
CA SER A 687 28.76 -23.05 -8.27
C SER A 687 29.62 -22.62 -7.07
N SER A 688 29.70 -21.31 -6.80
CA SER A 688 30.43 -20.77 -5.65
C SER A 688 29.50 -20.47 -4.48
N GLU A 689 30.06 -20.50 -3.28
CA GLU A 689 29.34 -20.31 -2.03
C GLU A 689 29.97 -19.17 -1.22
N LEU A 690 29.12 -18.28 -0.69
CA LEU A 690 29.47 -17.30 0.34
C LEU A 690 28.69 -17.64 1.61
N ILE A 691 29.41 -17.92 2.69
CA ILE A 691 28.85 -18.24 4.00
C ILE A 691 29.13 -17.06 4.92
N CYS A 692 28.07 -16.33 5.31
CA CYS A 692 28.20 -15.31 6.34
C CYS A 692 28.71 -15.94 7.63
N ASP A 693 29.80 -15.40 8.16
CA ASP A 693 30.31 -15.73 9.49
C ASP A 693 30.31 -14.46 10.35
N ASP A 694 29.36 -14.40 11.28
CA ASP A 694 29.20 -13.26 12.19
C ASP A 694 30.43 -13.01 13.07
N SER A 695 31.28 -14.02 13.31
CA SER A 695 32.50 -13.85 14.11
C SER A 695 33.47 -12.87 13.45
N ILE A 696 33.48 -12.77 12.12
CA ILE A 696 34.40 -11.89 11.40
C ILE A 696 34.08 -10.41 11.63
N SER A 697 32.79 -10.10 11.76
CA SER A 697 32.31 -8.74 11.98
C SER A 697 32.85 -8.18 13.31
N GLN A 698 32.96 -9.02 14.34
CA GLN A 698 33.46 -8.63 15.65
C GLN A 698 34.99 -8.47 15.69
N LYS A 699 35.72 -9.06 14.73
CA LYS A 699 37.19 -9.01 14.64
C LYS A 699 37.69 -7.78 13.89
N PHE A 700 36.90 -7.29 12.93
CA PHE A 700 37.25 -6.14 12.09
C PHE A 700 36.17 -5.06 12.15
N GLY A 701 36.56 -3.87 12.60
CA GLY A 701 35.69 -2.71 12.67
C GLY A 701 36.49 -1.42 12.83
N ILE A 702 35.81 -0.29 12.82
CA ILE A 702 36.42 0.96 13.26
C ILE A 702 36.66 0.85 14.77
N GLY A 703 37.92 0.91 15.21
CA GLY A 703 38.24 1.10 16.62
C GLY A 703 37.44 2.30 17.14
N SER A 704 36.66 2.10 18.21
CA SER A 704 35.79 3.13 18.80
C SER A 704 36.50 4.47 18.96
N SER A 705 36.13 5.41 18.11
CA SER A 705 35.48 6.61 18.60
C SER A 705 34.03 6.58 18.13
N GLY A 706 33.27 5.57 18.58
CA GLY A 706 31.85 5.39 18.29
C GLY A 706 31.04 5.47 19.57
N ILE A 707 29.88 6.13 19.52
CA ILE A 707 28.99 6.27 20.67
C ILE A 707 28.20 4.96 20.82
N SER A 708 28.52 4.14 21.81
CA SER A 708 27.89 2.82 22.03
C SER A 708 26.52 2.91 22.70
N SER A 709 26.21 4.03 23.36
CA SER A 709 24.88 4.31 23.89
C SER A 709 24.72 5.80 24.18
N VAL A 710 23.52 6.33 23.96
CA VAL A 710 23.14 7.71 24.30
C VAL A 710 22.08 7.68 25.40
N VAL A 711 22.45 8.09 26.60
CA VAL A 711 21.58 8.20 27.77
C VAL A 711 21.19 9.66 27.96
N VAL A 712 19.91 9.91 28.16
CA VAL A 712 19.38 11.22 28.54
C VAL A 712 19.22 11.22 30.05
N ASN A 713 19.91 12.11 30.75
CA ASN A 713 19.88 12.13 32.22
C ASN A 713 18.72 12.94 32.77
N HIS A 714 18.47 14.11 32.19
CA HIS A 714 17.46 15.04 32.66
C HIS A 714 17.03 15.99 31.54
N TRP A 715 15.73 16.35 31.54
CA TRP A 715 15.13 17.36 30.68
C TRP A 715 14.60 18.50 31.55
N SER A 716 14.94 19.74 31.20
CA SER A 716 14.44 20.93 31.88
C SER A 716 14.13 22.03 30.88
N GLU A 717 13.03 22.75 31.11
CA GLU A 717 12.76 24.01 30.40
C GLU A 717 13.65 25.11 30.98
N SER A 718 14.30 25.88 30.11
CA SER A 718 15.04 27.07 30.53
C SER A 718 14.07 28.24 30.55
N THR A 719 13.75 28.76 31.74
CA THR A 719 13.08 30.06 31.87
C THR A 719 14.10 31.15 31.55
N ASN A 720 14.09 31.65 30.31
CA ASN A 720 14.75 32.90 29.93
C ASN A 720 13.71 33.98 29.69
#